data_AF-A0A7J0CEN2-F1
#
_entry.id   AF-A0A7J0CEN2-F1
#
_cell.length_a   1.000
_cell.length_b   1.000
_cell.length_c   1.000
_cell.angle_alpha   90.00
_cell.angle_beta   90.00
_cell.angle_gamma   90.00
#
_symmetry.space_group_name_H-M   'P 1'
#
loop_
_entity.id
_entity.type
_entity.pdbx_description
1 polymer ?
#
loop_
_entity_poly.entity_id
_entity_poly.type
_entity_poly.pdbx_seq_one_letter_code
_entity_poly.pdbx_strand_id
1 'polypeptide(L)'
;MSVVTNLLPANTSGIETDTSGWTAGSNTTLSKSTRFYTGASSLGMTATAAGSVTATISARVAVVAGTEYTAYSYWAGVAAVAGRISTIRVDWYAAVSGGTAISSTTSAGVALPNATTWVTPPPILIATAPAGAAYASVTVSCSGLAAGATVVTDATAFGLPAAVPANLLAYNVSGVEVDTSGWGAWGNVTLSRLTTAWEGWYGLALTSVAAGEVQSGMSANVPVVPGTEYAGASAVQPIGSAGGAEFRVELRWYSAEGTYISSSPSTPWTPAGGGWTRVTAIGVAPSGAVFARLRLRAVATGAGQVWACDRMALIPAPTPSGSLLTYNVCSMEVDASGWTAISGCTVSRSTDTAWEGVASLRIDEIGTAGMDATVTMSAPVPVAPRQSYQVTPHLKLGVSAEPRKLIAGFIWYNAADEVVATTAGTWTLSAGSGWYVPPTSAVAPATAARLAVSFRIISSEIGQPAYLDDVSLVPGGLAAIPDVIPDRYGVSVALQGLTAGGYTYWGLWRVGGDGTMTAVRGSSGDLTKVAITGDVAVVEDYEAPLGVEVRYYVKLWTTTAYRSTMSLPIVVPEPHPTEIVLKDPGLPARQTTAVVSKGGQPTWTRRARQGVNPVRGRARPIIISDMRTSREGTMTLITETSEDLAAMWWLLEPGNALLIQWPSLWGETDVYVSVGDVAEAPVVEYAEYRDRTWTVPLTEVDRPIGGATGSAGRTWQSVTTEHSDYLDVLTTYASWLGVYTGVEGT
;
A
#
# COMPACT_ATOMS: atom_id res chain seq x y z
N MET A 1 -8.06 -30.49 2.99
CA MET A 1 -9.52 -30.30 3.13
C MET A 1 -9.97 -29.68 1.83
N SER A 2 -10.70 -30.43 1.01
CA SER A 2 -11.06 -29.99 -0.35
C SER A 2 -12.25 -29.03 -0.40
N VAL A 3 -13.04 -28.91 0.68
CA VAL A 3 -14.06 -27.84 0.83
C VAL A 3 -13.65 -26.82 1.90
N VAL A 4 -13.78 -25.53 1.60
CA VAL A 4 -13.52 -24.44 2.57
C VAL A 4 -14.69 -24.27 3.53
N THR A 5 -15.90 -24.41 3.02
CA THR A 5 -17.14 -24.31 3.80
C THR A 5 -18.11 -25.36 3.29
N ASN A 6 -18.47 -26.30 4.16
CA ASN A 6 -19.45 -27.33 3.83
C ASN A 6 -20.85 -26.72 3.90
N LEU A 7 -21.59 -26.80 2.80
CA LEU A 7 -22.96 -26.29 2.69
C LEU A 7 -23.99 -27.27 3.26
N LEU A 8 -23.59 -28.51 3.51
CA LEU A 8 -24.45 -29.50 4.14
C LEU A 8 -24.55 -29.24 5.66
N PRO A 9 -25.75 -29.33 6.26
CA PRO A 9 -25.90 -29.28 7.71
C PRO A 9 -25.05 -30.35 8.40
N ALA A 10 -24.60 -30.07 9.64
CA ALA A 10 -23.70 -30.97 10.38
C ALA A 10 -24.22 -32.42 10.46
N ASN A 11 -25.50 -32.63 10.77
CA ASN A 11 -26.09 -33.96 10.80
C ASN A 11 -26.25 -34.60 9.40
N THR A 12 -26.41 -33.81 8.32
CA THR A 12 -26.44 -34.36 6.96
C THR A 12 -25.05 -34.81 6.51
N SER A 13 -24.01 -34.08 6.91
CA SER A 13 -22.62 -34.37 6.56
C SER A 13 -22.02 -35.54 7.35
N GLY A 14 -22.18 -35.53 8.69
CA GLY A 14 -21.57 -36.51 9.61
C GLY A 14 -22.53 -37.54 10.21
N ILE A 15 -23.86 -37.39 10.04
CA ILE A 15 -24.86 -38.42 10.41
C ILE A 15 -24.78 -38.85 11.90
N GLU A 16 -24.49 -37.89 12.79
CA GLU A 16 -24.22 -38.15 14.20
C GLU A 16 -25.48 -38.38 15.04
N THR A 17 -26.63 -37.82 14.67
CA THR A 17 -27.88 -37.96 15.44
C THR A 17 -28.79 -39.02 14.84
N ASP A 18 -29.09 -38.92 13.55
CA ASP A 18 -30.08 -39.74 12.83
C ASP A 18 -29.93 -39.58 11.29
N THR A 19 -30.86 -40.15 10.52
CA THR A 19 -30.88 -40.05 9.04
C THR A 19 -31.77 -38.91 8.50
N SER A 20 -32.24 -37.97 9.32
CA SER A 20 -33.26 -36.95 8.95
C SER A 20 -32.84 -36.01 7.81
N GLY A 21 -31.54 -35.89 7.54
CA GLY A 21 -31.00 -35.14 6.41
C GLY A 21 -31.04 -35.86 5.05
N TRP A 22 -31.47 -37.12 5.01
CA TRP A 22 -31.38 -38.00 3.83
C TRP A 22 -32.72 -38.64 3.47
N THR A 23 -32.97 -38.72 2.18
CA THR A 23 -34.11 -39.40 1.57
C THR A 23 -33.62 -40.66 0.84
N ALA A 24 -34.25 -41.79 1.12
CA ALA A 24 -33.90 -43.08 0.53
C ALA A 24 -34.34 -43.17 -0.94
N GLY A 25 -33.52 -43.79 -1.78
CA GLY A 25 -33.93 -44.23 -3.12
C GLY A 25 -34.90 -45.41 -3.10
N SER A 26 -35.49 -45.73 -4.26
CA SER A 26 -36.47 -46.81 -4.40
C SER A 26 -35.95 -48.20 -4.03
N ASN A 27 -34.64 -48.43 -4.14
CA ASN A 27 -33.97 -49.69 -3.78
C ASN A 27 -33.18 -49.61 -2.47
N THR A 28 -33.46 -48.62 -1.62
CA THR A 28 -32.67 -48.34 -0.41
C THR A 28 -33.54 -48.27 0.85
N THR A 29 -33.08 -48.91 1.91
CA THR A 29 -33.50 -48.58 3.29
C THR A 29 -32.35 -47.88 4.01
N LEU A 30 -32.60 -46.73 4.62
CA LEU A 30 -31.60 -45.97 5.38
C LEU A 30 -31.63 -46.37 6.86
N SER A 31 -30.45 -46.41 7.47
CA SER A 31 -30.29 -46.59 8.90
C SER A 31 -29.10 -45.77 9.42
N LYS A 32 -29.09 -45.49 10.72
CA LYS A 32 -27.89 -44.99 11.40
C LYS A 32 -26.99 -46.17 11.73
N SER A 33 -25.78 -46.16 11.22
CA SER A 33 -24.78 -47.20 11.47
C SER A 33 -23.82 -46.76 12.58
N THR A 34 -23.35 -47.71 13.39
CA THR A 34 -22.28 -47.50 14.37
C THR A 34 -20.87 -47.65 13.78
N ARG A 35 -20.76 -48.01 12.50
CA ARG A 35 -19.51 -47.93 11.74
C ARG A 35 -19.36 -46.51 11.23
N PHE A 36 -18.24 -45.84 11.47
CA PHE A 36 -18.03 -44.44 11.08
C PHE A 36 -16.60 -44.22 10.58
N TYR A 37 -16.42 -43.19 9.77
CA TYR A 37 -15.13 -42.66 9.34
C TYR A 37 -14.70 -41.55 10.30
N THR A 38 -15.64 -40.68 10.68
CA THR A 38 -15.46 -39.60 11.67
C THR A 38 -16.58 -39.62 12.69
N GLY A 39 -16.34 -39.12 13.90
CA GLY A 39 -17.37 -39.01 14.93
C GLY A 39 -17.79 -40.36 15.51
N ALA A 40 -19.10 -40.64 15.55
CA ALA A 40 -19.64 -41.84 16.22
C ALA A 40 -20.62 -42.65 15.37
N SER A 41 -21.03 -42.17 14.19
CA SER A 41 -22.03 -42.84 13.36
C SER A 41 -21.86 -42.53 11.87
N SER A 42 -22.58 -43.27 11.02
CA SER A 42 -22.63 -43.00 9.58
C SER A 42 -23.99 -43.38 8.98
N LEU A 43 -24.18 -43.08 7.70
CA LEU A 43 -25.36 -43.47 6.96
C LEU A 43 -25.23 -44.91 6.45
N GLY A 44 -26.02 -45.82 7.00
CA GLY A 44 -26.22 -47.17 6.48
C GLY A 44 -27.23 -47.19 5.34
N MET A 45 -26.87 -47.85 4.24
CA MET A 45 -27.71 -47.99 3.04
C MET A 45 -27.85 -49.48 2.70
N THR A 46 -29.04 -50.04 2.91
CA THR A 46 -29.33 -51.45 2.66
C THR A 46 -30.16 -51.61 1.38
N ALA A 47 -29.72 -52.50 0.49
CA ALA A 47 -30.41 -52.81 -0.75
C ALA A 47 -31.68 -53.63 -0.49
N THR A 48 -32.83 -53.20 -1.01
CA THR A 48 -34.09 -53.98 -0.90
C THR A 48 -34.19 -55.08 -1.97
N ALA A 49 -33.53 -54.89 -3.11
CA ALA A 49 -33.30 -55.85 -4.18
C ALA A 49 -31.86 -55.72 -4.73
N ALA A 50 -31.39 -56.71 -5.50
CA ALA A 50 -30.07 -56.64 -6.10
C ALA A 50 -29.96 -55.43 -7.06
N GLY A 51 -28.89 -54.64 -6.94
CA GLY A 51 -28.70 -53.43 -7.75
C GLY A 51 -27.97 -52.32 -7.01
N SER A 52 -28.41 -51.08 -7.26
CA SER A 52 -27.82 -49.88 -6.67
C SER A 52 -28.64 -49.37 -5.49
N VAL A 53 -27.96 -48.92 -4.46
CA VAL A 53 -28.54 -48.10 -3.39
C VAL A 53 -28.21 -46.63 -3.67
N THR A 54 -29.16 -45.75 -3.38
CA THR A 54 -29.01 -44.30 -3.45
C THR A 54 -29.59 -43.63 -2.21
N ALA A 55 -28.98 -42.54 -1.77
CA ALA A 55 -29.52 -41.61 -0.80
C ALA A 55 -29.31 -40.18 -1.30
N THR A 56 -30.32 -39.33 -1.18
CA THR A 56 -30.26 -37.93 -1.63
C THR A 56 -30.54 -37.02 -0.44
N ILE A 57 -29.86 -35.89 -0.35
CA ILE A 57 -30.16 -34.93 0.73
C ILE A 57 -31.63 -34.48 0.66
N SER A 58 -32.28 -34.38 1.81
CA SER A 58 -33.72 -34.08 1.89
C SER A 58 -34.06 -32.61 1.59
N ALA A 59 -33.08 -31.71 1.71
CA ALA A 59 -33.22 -30.30 1.41
C ALA A 59 -32.11 -29.85 0.45
N ARG A 60 -32.48 -29.10 -0.58
CA ARG A 60 -31.51 -28.50 -1.50
C ARG A 60 -30.75 -27.38 -0.79
N VAL A 61 -29.49 -27.19 -1.16
CA VAL A 61 -28.62 -26.14 -0.63
C VAL A 61 -28.45 -25.02 -1.64
N ALA A 62 -28.32 -23.78 -1.17
CA ALA A 62 -28.15 -22.62 -2.05
C ALA A 62 -26.78 -22.63 -2.75
N VAL A 63 -26.75 -22.25 -4.02
CA VAL A 63 -25.53 -22.13 -4.83
C VAL A 63 -25.61 -20.90 -5.73
N VAL A 64 -24.46 -20.50 -6.27
CA VAL A 64 -24.33 -19.37 -7.20
C VAL A 64 -23.99 -19.91 -8.58
N ALA A 65 -24.79 -19.55 -9.59
CA ALA A 65 -24.53 -19.90 -10.98
C ALA A 65 -23.16 -19.36 -11.44
N GLY A 66 -22.43 -20.17 -12.22
CA GLY A 66 -21.07 -19.85 -12.67
C GLY A 66 -19.95 -20.17 -11.67
N THR A 67 -20.30 -20.56 -10.44
CA THR A 67 -19.32 -20.91 -9.41
C THR A 67 -19.02 -22.41 -9.43
N GLU A 68 -17.75 -22.76 -9.22
CA GLU A 68 -17.29 -24.15 -9.11
C GLU A 68 -17.50 -24.69 -7.68
N TYR A 69 -17.99 -25.92 -7.59
CA TYR A 69 -18.23 -26.64 -6.35
C TYR A 69 -17.54 -28.01 -6.40
N THR A 70 -17.19 -28.52 -5.22
CA THR A 70 -16.70 -29.89 -5.06
C THR A 70 -17.59 -30.68 -4.10
N ALA A 71 -17.76 -31.97 -4.39
CA ALA A 71 -18.50 -32.92 -3.58
C ALA A 71 -17.69 -34.20 -3.39
N TYR A 72 -17.73 -34.77 -2.18
CA TYR A 72 -17.15 -36.08 -1.91
C TYR A 72 -17.87 -36.78 -0.76
N SER A 73 -17.66 -38.09 -0.66
CA SER A 73 -18.18 -38.89 0.45
C SER A 73 -17.36 -40.15 0.67
N TYR A 74 -17.06 -40.49 1.92
CA TYR A 74 -16.30 -41.70 2.23
C TYR A 74 -17.24 -42.90 2.26
N TRP A 75 -16.74 -44.07 1.86
CA TRP A 75 -17.52 -45.30 1.76
C TRP A 75 -16.81 -46.49 2.39
N ALA A 76 -17.57 -47.42 2.97
CA ALA A 76 -17.07 -48.72 3.39
C ALA A 76 -18.12 -49.82 3.20
N GLY A 77 -17.67 -51.04 2.97
CA GLY A 77 -18.51 -52.23 3.08
C GLY A 77 -18.72 -52.60 4.56
N VAL A 78 -19.92 -53.08 4.92
CA VAL A 78 -20.11 -53.72 6.25
C VAL A 78 -19.56 -55.16 6.28
N ALA A 79 -19.37 -55.74 5.09
CA ALA A 79 -18.74 -57.03 4.85
C ALA A 79 -17.82 -56.93 3.62
N ALA A 80 -16.73 -57.70 3.65
CA ALA A 80 -15.77 -57.81 2.56
C ALA A 80 -16.42 -58.48 1.34
N VAL A 81 -16.77 -57.66 0.34
CA VAL A 81 -17.39 -58.09 -0.91
C VAL A 81 -16.84 -57.24 -2.04
N ALA A 82 -16.32 -57.88 -3.08
CA ALA A 82 -15.82 -57.21 -4.28
C ALA A 82 -16.97 -56.77 -5.22
N GLY A 83 -16.65 -55.91 -6.20
CA GLY A 83 -17.57 -55.53 -7.28
C GLY A 83 -18.56 -54.41 -6.94
N ARG A 84 -18.43 -53.79 -5.77
CA ARG A 84 -19.21 -52.61 -5.38
C ARG A 84 -18.54 -51.34 -5.89
N ILE A 85 -19.31 -50.42 -6.47
CA ILE A 85 -18.80 -49.15 -7.02
C ILE A 85 -19.60 -48.00 -6.46
N SER A 86 -18.95 -47.06 -5.77
CA SER A 86 -19.56 -45.85 -5.23
C SER A 86 -19.37 -44.63 -6.14
N THR A 87 -20.35 -43.73 -6.11
CA THR A 87 -20.36 -42.44 -6.83
C THR A 87 -21.03 -41.36 -5.99
N ILE A 88 -20.74 -40.11 -6.30
CA ILE A 88 -21.48 -38.94 -5.83
C ILE A 88 -21.99 -38.15 -7.04
N ARG A 89 -23.21 -37.65 -6.96
CA ARG A 89 -23.88 -36.87 -8.00
C ARG A 89 -24.40 -35.56 -7.42
N VAL A 90 -24.29 -34.49 -8.19
CA VAL A 90 -24.89 -33.19 -7.89
C VAL A 90 -25.90 -32.84 -8.97
N ASP A 91 -27.11 -32.49 -8.54
CA ASP A 91 -28.21 -32.03 -9.38
C ASP A 91 -28.47 -30.54 -9.15
N TRP A 92 -28.50 -29.76 -10.23
CA TRP A 92 -28.64 -28.30 -10.18
C TRP A 92 -30.08 -27.87 -10.43
N TYR A 93 -30.59 -26.91 -9.65
CA TYR A 93 -31.99 -26.48 -9.70
C TYR A 93 -32.13 -24.97 -9.66
N ALA A 94 -33.19 -24.45 -10.29
CA ALA A 94 -33.57 -23.04 -10.22
C ALA A 94 -34.31 -22.68 -8.92
N ALA A 95 -35.00 -23.64 -8.29
CA ALA A 95 -35.86 -23.42 -7.13
C ALA A 95 -35.48 -24.31 -5.94
N VAL A 96 -35.83 -23.88 -4.73
CA VAL A 96 -35.54 -24.59 -3.47
C VAL A 96 -36.27 -25.93 -3.36
N SER A 97 -37.44 -26.05 -3.99
CA SER A 97 -38.25 -27.27 -4.05
C SER A 97 -38.99 -27.37 -5.39
N GLY A 98 -39.42 -28.57 -5.77
CA GLY A 98 -40.08 -28.82 -7.06
C GLY A 98 -39.18 -28.65 -8.29
N GLY A 99 -39.76 -28.70 -9.49
CA GLY A 99 -39.04 -28.51 -10.75
C GLY A 99 -38.09 -29.66 -11.14
N THR A 100 -37.62 -29.62 -12.39
CA THR A 100 -36.61 -30.54 -12.93
C THR A 100 -35.20 -30.02 -12.69
N ALA A 101 -34.22 -30.93 -12.64
CA ALA A 101 -32.82 -30.52 -12.60
C ALA A 101 -32.45 -29.86 -13.93
N ILE A 102 -31.76 -28.71 -13.87
CA ILE A 102 -31.21 -27.99 -15.02
C ILE A 102 -30.14 -28.86 -15.69
N SER A 103 -29.26 -29.45 -14.87
CA SER A 103 -28.30 -30.46 -15.29
C SER A 103 -27.87 -31.30 -14.08
N SER A 104 -27.13 -32.35 -14.36
CA SER A 104 -26.60 -33.30 -13.38
C SER A 104 -25.14 -33.58 -13.68
N THR A 105 -24.32 -33.70 -12.65
CA THR A 105 -22.93 -34.14 -12.77
C THR A 105 -22.69 -35.29 -11.82
N THR A 106 -21.98 -36.33 -12.26
CA THR A 106 -21.67 -37.52 -11.45
C THR A 106 -20.17 -37.75 -11.45
N SER A 107 -19.60 -38.11 -10.30
CA SER A 107 -18.19 -38.47 -10.18
C SER A 107 -17.86 -39.72 -11.00
N ALA A 108 -16.57 -39.92 -11.26
CA ALA A 108 -16.08 -41.25 -11.61
C ALA A 108 -16.44 -42.26 -10.50
N GLY A 109 -16.69 -43.51 -10.90
CA GLY A 109 -16.96 -44.59 -9.97
C GLY A 109 -15.70 -45.03 -9.23
N VAL A 110 -15.80 -45.22 -7.91
CA VAL A 110 -14.71 -45.74 -7.08
C VAL A 110 -15.09 -47.13 -6.58
N ALA A 111 -14.24 -48.11 -6.89
CA ALA A 111 -14.46 -49.48 -6.44
C ALA A 111 -14.20 -49.59 -4.92
N LEU A 112 -15.14 -50.19 -4.20
CA LEU A 112 -14.91 -50.56 -2.81
C LEU A 112 -14.00 -51.80 -2.78
N PRO A 113 -12.99 -51.84 -1.89
CA PRO A 113 -12.12 -52.99 -1.76
C PRO A 113 -12.92 -54.19 -1.24
N ASN A 114 -12.39 -55.40 -1.48
CA ASN A 114 -12.88 -56.62 -0.84
C ASN A 114 -12.46 -56.66 0.65
N ALA A 115 -12.86 -55.64 1.39
CA ALA A 115 -12.53 -55.39 2.79
C ALA A 115 -13.63 -54.51 3.40
N THR A 116 -13.53 -54.27 4.70
CA THR A 116 -14.42 -53.33 5.40
C THR A 116 -13.77 -51.95 5.57
N THR A 117 -12.51 -51.76 5.16
CA THR A 117 -11.80 -50.48 5.28
C THR A 117 -12.51 -49.36 4.51
N TRP A 118 -12.45 -48.15 5.04
CA TRP A 118 -12.92 -46.96 4.34
C TRP A 118 -12.09 -46.70 3.09
N VAL A 119 -12.75 -46.35 2.00
CA VAL A 119 -12.13 -46.07 0.71
C VAL A 119 -11.50 -44.70 0.71
N THR A 120 -10.19 -44.66 0.45
CA THR A 120 -9.44 -43.42 0.24
C THR A 120 -8.56 -43.57 -1.01
N PRO A 121 -8.57 -42.59 -1.93
CA PRO A 121 -9.45 -41.42 -1.99
C PRO A 121 -10.94 -41.76 -2.25
N PRO A 122 -11.89 -40.95 -1.75
CA PRO A 122 -13.33 -41.15 -2.01
C PRO A 122 -13.71 -40.83 -3.46
N PRO A 123 -14.95 -41.12 -3.91
CA PRO A 123 -15.51 -40.48 -5.09
C PRO A 123 -15.50 -38.96 -4.93
N ILE A 124 -14.86 -38.27 -5.87
CA ILE A 124 -14.73 -36.81 -5.89
C ILE A 124 -15.40 -36.29 -7.17
N LEU A 125 -16.17 -35.22 -7.02
CA LEU A 125 -16.81 -34.51 -8.10
C LEU A 125 -16.41 -33.04 -8.01
N ILE A 126 -15.97 -32.47 -9.12
CA ILE A 126 -15.81 -31.02 -9.29
C ILE A 126 -16.72 -30.60 -10.44
N ALA A 127 -17.55 -29.59 -10.23
CA ALA A 127 -18.51 -29.13 -11.23
C ALA A 127 -18.86 -27.64 -11.05
N THR A 128 -19.06 -26.94 -12.16
CA THR A 128 -19.55 -25.56 -12.16
C THR A 128 -21.07 -25.53 -12.19
N ALA A 129 -21.69 -24.76 -11.29
CA ALA A 129 -23.12 -24.55 -11.28
C ALA A 129 -23.55 -23.88 -12.61
N PRO A 130 -24.48 -24.46 -13.38
CA PRO A 130 -24.88 -23.91 -14.68
C PRO A 130 -25.64 -22.59 -14.53
N ALA A 131 -25.78 -21.85 -15.63
CA ALA A 131 -26.60 -20.65 -15.66
C ALA A 131 -28.03 -20.94 -15.17
N GLY A 132 -28.54 -20.08 -14.27
CA GLY A 132 -29.86 -20.23 -13.65
C GLY A 132 -29.93 -21.20 -12.47
N ALA A 133 -28.83 -21.87 -12.09
CA ALA A 133 -28.79 -22.64 -10.85
C ALA A 133 -28.72 -21.73 -9.63
N ALA A 134 -29.69 -21.89 -8.73
CA ALA A 134 -29.72 -21.23 -7.42
C ALA A 134 -29.67 -22.25 -6.28
N TYR A 135 -29.90 -23.54 -6.58
CA TYR A 135 -29.89 -24.62 -5.60
C TYR A 135 -29.22 -25.88 -6.15
N ALA A 136 -28.67 -26.70 -5.27
CA ALA A 136 -28.08 -27.99 -5.58
C ALA A 136 -28.61 -29.10 -4.66
N SER A 137 -28.68 -30.33 -5.18
CA SER A 137 -29.00 -31.54 -4.42
C SER A 137 -27.88 -32.56 -4.59
N VAL A 138 -27.44 -33.17 -3.49
CA VAL A 138 -26.38 -34.19 -3.49
C VAL A 138 -26.98 -35.58 -3.33
N THR A 139 -26.59 -36.49 -4.22
CA THR A 139 -26.94 -37.91 -4.17
C THR A 139 -25.69 -38.76 -4.05
N VAL A 140 -25.67 -39.65 -3.06
CA VAL A 140 -24.65 -40.68 -2.88
C VAL A 140 -25.20 -42.01 -3.38
N SER A 141 -24.42 -42.78 -4.13
CA SER A 141 -24.85 -44.07 -4.68
C SER A 141 -23.76 -45.12 -4.60
N CYS A 142 -24.16 -46.37 -4.36
CA CYS A 142 -23.29 -47.53 -4.50
C CYS A 142 -24.02 -48.62 -5.29
N SER A 143 -23.38 -49.16 -6.31
CA SER A 143 -23.89 -50.23 -7.19
C SER A 143 -23.23 -51.58 -6.87
N GLY A 144 -23.82 -52.68 -7.36
CA GLY A 144 -23.27 -54.02 -7.18
C GLY A 144 -23.63 -54.66 -5.83
N LEU A 145 -24.75 -54.26 -5.21
CA LEU A 145 -25.24 -54.86 -3.97
C LEU A 145 -26.20 -56.02 -4.28
N ALA A 146 -26.12 -57.10 -3.51
CA ALA A 146 -27.17 -58.12 -3.45
C ALA A 146 -28.33 -57.62 -2.56
N ALA A 147 -29.51 -58.23 -2.70
CA ALA A 147 -30.64 -57.94 -1.81
C ALA A 147 -30.25 -58.18 -0.33
N GLY A 148 -30.60 -57.25 0.54
CA GLY A 148 -30.25 -57.27 1.97
C GLY A 148 -28.79 -56.87 2.27
N ALA A 149 -27.94 -56.64 1.27
CA ALA A 149 -26.59 -56.17 1.50
C ALA A 149 -26.58 -54.69 1.91
N THR A 150 -25.67 -54.32 2.82
CA THR A 150 -25.50 -52.96 3.31
C THR A 150 -24.13 -52.40 2.95
N VAL A 151 -24.08 -51.12 2.65
CA VAL A 151 -22.87 -50.30 2.62
C VAL A 151 -23.07 -49.10 3.54
N VAL A 152 -21.97 -48.48 3.98
CA VAL A 152 -22.03 -47.27 4.79
C VAL A 152 -21.30 -46.13 4.10
N THR A 153 -21.77 -44.92 4.35
CA THR A 153 -21.17 -43.69 3.85
C THR A 153 -21.16 -42.61 4.92
N ASP A 154 -20.08 -41.84 4.99
CA ASP A 154 -19.80 -40.89 6.06
C ASP A 154 -18.97 -39.69 5.56
N ALA A 155 -18.91 -38.62 6.36
CA ALA A 155 -18.19 -37.39 6.08
C ALA A 155 -18.48 -36.87 4.65
N THR A 156 -19.77 -36.85 4.30
CA THR A 156 -20.23 -36.32 3.01
C THR A 156 -20.11 -34.81 3.03
N ALA A 157 -19.49 -34.23 2.02
CA ALA A 157 -19.33 -32.79 1.92
C ALA A 157 -19.71 -32.28 0.53
N PHE A 158 -20.24 -31.06 0.52
CA PHE A 158 -20.48 -30.30 -0.70
C PHE A 158 -20.31 -28.82 -0.41
N GLY A 159 -19.50 -28.14 -1.21
CA GLY A 159 -19.23 -26.73 -0.98
C GLY A 159 -18.20 -26.15 -1.95
N LEU A 160 -17.78 -24.92 -1.65
CA LEU A 160 -16.74 -24.25 -2.43
C LEU A 160 -15.40 -24.99 -2.24
N PRO A 161 -14.67 -25.25 -3.33
CA PRO A 161 -13.37 -25.90 -3.23
C PRO A 161 -12.37 -25.03 -2.47
N ALA A 162 -11.34 -25.65 -1.91
CA ALA A 162 -10.18 -24.95 -1.35
C ALA A 162 -9.27 -24.36 -2.45
N ALA A 163 -9.86 -23.57 -3.34
CA ALA A 163 -9.17 -22.90 -4.43
C ALA A 163 -8.18 -21.84 -3.91
N VAL A 164 -7.13 -21.61 -4.69
CA VAL A 164 -6.22 -20.48 -4.47
C VAL A 164 -6.99 -19.18 -4.80
N PRO A 165 -7.01 -18.17 -3.92
CA PRO A 165 -7.67 -16.90 -4.20
C PRO A 165 -7.17 -16.27 -5.51
N ALA A 166 -8.09 -15.69 -6.29
CA ALA A 166 -7.82 -15.06 -7.59
C ALA A 166 -7.17 -15.96 -8.66
N ASN A 167 -7.17 -17.29 -8.44
CA ASN A 167 -6.58 -18.23 -9.41
C ASN A 167 -7.41 -18.26 -10.69
N LEU A 168 -6.72 -18.10 -11.82
CA LEU A 168 -7.31 -18.20 -13.15
C LEU A 168 -7.52 -19.66 -13.57
N LEU A 169 -6.97 -20.61 -12.81
CA LEU A 169 -7.11 -22.05 -13.05
C LEU A 169 -8.36 -22.59 -12.34
N ALA A 170 -9.14 -23.41 -13.05
CA ALA A 170 -10.20 -24.21 -12.43
C ALA A 170 -9.60 -25.16 -11.38
N TYR A 171 -10.37 -25.53 -10.36
CA TYR A 171 -9.86 -26.29 -9.21
C TYR A 171 -9.28 -27.65 -9.62
N ASN A 172 -9.90 -28.34 -10.57
CA ASN A 172 -9.32 -29.60 -11.08
C ASN A 172 -7.99 -29.38 -11.84
N VAL A 173 -7.80 -28.24 -12.50
CA VAL A 173 -6.50 -27.93 -13.14
C VAL A 173 -5.45 -27.57 -12.09
N SER A 174 -5.86 -26.91 -11.00
CA SER A 174 -5.02 -26.53 -9.88
C SER A 174 -4.56 -27.74 -9.04
N GLY A 175 -5.42 -28.70 -8.76
CA GLY A 175 -5.15 -29.82 -7.84
C GLY A 175 -5.21 -31.22 -8.45
N VAL A 176 -5.81 -31.41 -9.63
CA VAL A 176 -5.85 -32.71 -10.34
C VAL A 176 -6.63 -33.78 -9.55
N GLU A 177 -7.63 -33.33 -8.78
CA GLU A 177 -8.45 -34.18 -7.91
C GLU A 177 -9.32 -35.18 -8.68
N VAL A 178 -9.73 -34.87 -9.91
CA VAL A 178 -10.59 -35.72 -10.75
C VAL A 178 -9.79 -36.40 -11.86
N ASP A 179 -8.94 -35.65 -12.57
CA ASP A 179 -8.15 -36.16 -13.69
C ASP A 179 -7.01 -35.19 -14.07
N THR A 180 -6.16 -35.62 -15.02
CA THR A 180 -5.05 -34.83 -15.58
C THR A 180 -5.40 -34.05 -16.84
N SER A 181 -6.67 -33.94 -17.24
CA SER A 181 -7.07 -33.39 -18.55
C SER A 181 -6.67 -31.92 -18.76
N GLY A 182 -6.54 -31.17 -17.66
CA GLY A 182 -6.04 -29.80 -17.66
C GLY A 182 -4.57 -29.64 -18.08
N TRP A 183 -3.82 -30.74 -18.18
CA TRP A 183 -2.37 -30.76 -18.40
C TRP A 183 -1.99 -31.62 -19.61
N GLY A 184 -1.09 -31.10 -20.43
CA GLY A 184 -0.54 -31.78 -21.60
C GLY A 184 0.92 -32.20 -21.39
N ALA A 185 1.26 -33.41 -21.84
CA ALA A 185 2.64 -33.89 -21.91
C ALA A 185 3.33 -33.24 -23.12
N TRP A 186 4.24 -32.29 -22.90
CA TRP A 186 4.88 -31.53 -23.98
C TRP A 186 6.22 -32.12 -24.41
N GLY A 187 7.00 -32.66 -23.48
CA GLY A 187 8.29 -33.26 -23.78
C GLY A 187 8.86 -34.08 -22.64
N ASN A 188 9.42 -35.25 -22.95
CA ASN A 188 10.10 -36.16 -22.01
C ASN A 188 9.30 -36.46 -20.72
N VAL A 189 7.96 -36.50 -20.80
CA VAL A 189 7.10 -36.69 -19.62
C VAL A 189 5.94 -37.62 -19.92
N THR A 190 5.57 -38.43 -18.94
CA THR A 190 4.23 -39.04 -18.85
C THR A 190 3.50 -38.44 -17.65
N LEU A 191 2.21 -38.17 -17.81
CA LEU A 191 1.36 -37.58 -16.77
C LEU A 191 0.44 -38.64 -16.18
N SER A 192 0.33 -38.64 -14.85
CA SER A 192 -0.64 -39.45 -14.11
C SER A 192 -1.06 -38.73 -12.83
N ARG A 193 -2.00 -39.31 -12.08
CA ARG A 193 -2.32 -38.85 -10.73
C ARG A 193 -1.56 -39.68 -9.71
N LEU A 194 -1.14 -39.04 -8.63
CA LEU A 194 -0.60 -39.67 -7.43
C LEU A 194 -1.48 -39.34 -6.23
N THR A 195 -1.56 -40.25 -5.26
CA THR A 195 -2.23 -39.99 -3.97
C THR A 195 -1.37 -39.14 -3.02
N THR A 196 -0.20 -38.71 -3.49
CA THR A 196 0.66 -37.73 -2.81
C THR A 196 0.23 -36.34 -3.23
N ALA A 197 -0.32 -35.59 -2.29
CA ALA A 197 -0.89 -34.27 -2.53
C ALA A 197 -0.51 -33.28 -1.41
N TRP A 198 -0.46 -32.00 -1.74
CA TRP A 198 -0.33 -30.89 -0.79
C TRP A 198 -1.70 -30.56 -0.18
N GLU A 199 -2.73 -30.55 -1.02
CA GLU A 199 -4.13 -30.33 -0.70
C GLU A 199 -4.96 -31.50 -1.23
N GLY A 200 -6.17 -31.72 -0.69
CA GLY A 200 -7.05 -32.77 -1.19
C GLY A 200 -6.47 -34.18 -1.13
N TRP A 201 -6.62 -34.96 -2.21
CA TRP A 201 -6.24 -36.37 -2.26
C TRP A 201 -5.28 -36.72 -3.39
N TYR A 202 -5.24 -35.92 -4.46
CA TYR A 202 -4.41 -36.22 -5.61
C TYR A 202 -3.46 -35.06 -5.94
N GLY A 203 -2.30 -35.40 -6.49
CA GLY A 203 -1.40 -34.47 -7.15
C GLY A 203 -1.08 -34.95 -8.57
N LEU A 204 -0.62 -34.03 -9.41
CA LEU A 204 -0.12 -34.31 -10.74
C LEU A 204 1.27 -34.96 -10.67
N ALA A 205 1.43 -36.14 -11.25
CA ALA A 205 2.72 -36.79 -11.42
C ALA A 205 3.35 -36.37 -12.76
N LEU A 206 4.58 -35.86 -12.71
CA LEU A 206 5.44 -35.72 -13.88
C LEU A 206 6.49 -36.82 -13.80
N THR A 207 6.37 -37.87 -14.63
CA THR A 207 7.37 -38.94 -14.70
C THR A 207 8.25 -38.76 -15.93
N SER A 208 9.55 -38.65 -15.73
CA SER A 208 10.53 -38.55 -16.82
C SER A 208 10.59 -39.83 -17.65
N VAL A 209 10.64 -39.67 -18.98
CA VAL A 209 10.80 -40.82 -19.91
C VAL A 209 12.28 -41.19 -20.08
N ALA A 210 13.16 -40.19 -20.03
CA ALA A 210 14.61 -40.29 -20.14
C ALA A 210 15.29 -39.17 -19.31
N ALA A 211 16.62 -39.23 -19.19
CA ALA A 211 17.40 -38.11 -18.68
C ALA A 211 17.22 -36.87 -19.60
N GLY A 212 17.21 -35.68 -19.01
CA GLY A 212 16.99 -34.41 -19.70
C GLY A 212 15.77 -33.66 -19.21
N GLU A 213 15.37 -32.64 -19.95
CA GLU A 213 14.29 -31.74 -19.55
C GLU A 213 12.91 -32.38 -19.68
N VAL A 214 12.15 -32.40 -18.59
CA VAL A 214 10.76 -32.83 -18.48
C VAL A 214 9.87 -31.60 -18.62
N GLN A 215 8.85 -31.66 -19.48
CA GLN A 215 7.99 -30.51 -19.78
C GLN A 215 6.51 -30.88 -19.76
N SER A 216 5.76 -30.24 -18.87
CA SER A 216 4.30 -30.25 -18.83
C SER A 216 3.76 -28.83 -18.89
N GLY A 217 2.58 -28.65 -19.47
CA GLY A 217 1.93 -27.34 -19.46
C GLY A 217 0.43 -27.45 -19.63
N MET A 218 -0.28 -26.37 -19.31
CA MET A 218 -1.73 -26.34 -19.40
C MET A 218 -2.23 -26.67 -20.81
N SER A 219 -3.32 -27.44 -20.88
CA SER A 219 -3.99 -27.79 -22.13
C SER A 219 -4.78 -26.60 -22.70
N ALA A 220 -5.33 -25.74 -21.83
CA ALA A 220 -6.14 -24.59 -22.20
C ALA A 220 -5.44 -23.26 -21.88
N ASN A 221 -5.84 -22.21 -22.59
CA ASN A 221 -5.44 -20.82 -22.34
C ASN A 221 -6.35 -20.19 -21.29
N VAL A 222 -5.80 -19.29 -20.48
CA VAL A 222 -6.58 -18.42 -19.57
C VAL A 222 -6.37 -16.95 -19.92
N PRO A 223 -7.39 -16.09 -19.76
CA PRO A 223 -7.31 -14.69 -20.18
C PRO A 223 -6.36 -13.89 -19.30
N VAL A 224 -5.61 -12.96 -19.91
CA VAL A 224 -4.72 -12.03 -19.24
C VAL A 224 -4.79 -10.64 -19.87
N VAL A 225 -4.32 -9.62 -19.15
CA VAL A 225 -4.31 -8.22 -19.58
C VAL A 225 -2.85 -7.78 -19.84
N PRO A 226 -2.53 -7.23 -21.02
CA PRO A 226 -1.20 -6.67 -21.29
C PRO A 226 -0.80 -5.61 -20.26
N GLY A 227 0.46 -5.64 -19.82
CA GLY A 227 1.01 -4.72 -18.82
C GLY A 227 0.70 -5.10 -17.37
N THR A 228 -0.18 -6.06 -17.12
CA THR A 228 -0.42 -6.59 -15.77
C THR A 228 0.62 -7.65 -15.41
N GLU A 229 1.11 -7.59 -14.17
CA GLU A 229 2.01 -8.60 -13.61
C GLU A 229 1.21 -9.80 -13.09
N TYR A 230 1.72 -11.01 -13.34
CA TYR A 230 1.13 -12.25 -12.87
C TYR A 230 2.16 -13.09 -12.12
N ALA A 231 1.68 -13.87 -11.16
CA ALA A 231 2.45 -14.88 -10.44
C ALA A 231 1.93 -16.29 -10.79
N GLY A 232 2.84 -17.14 -11.25
CA GLY A 232 2.62 -18.57 -11.43
C GLY A 232 3.29 -19.36 -10.33
N ALA A 233 2.61 -20.34 -9.75
CA ALA A 233 3.20 -21.17 -8.70
C ALA A 233 2.74 -22.63 -8.79
N SER A 234 3.52 -23.53 -8.19
CA SER A 234 3.15 -24.92 -7.92
C SER A 234 3.81 -25.38 -6.62
N ALA A 235 3.08 -26.13 -5.79
CA ALA A 235 3.69 -26.92 -4.74
C ALA A 235 4.28 -28.17 -5.38
N VAL A 236 5.57 -28.41 -5.18
CA VAL A 236 6.32 -29.49 -5.82
C VAL A 236 7.00 -30.36 -4.76
N GLN A 237 6.83 -31.67 -4.86
CA GLN A 237 7.56 -32.66 -4.08
C GLN A 237 8.26 -33.65 -5.02
N PRO A 238 9.60 -33.61 -5.12
CA PRO A 238 10.35 -34.65 -5.81
C PRO A 238 10.23 -35.98 -5.05
N ILE A 239 9.92 -37.05 -5.79
CA ILE A 239 9.73 -38.40 -5.26
C ILE A 239 10.97 -39.26 -5.52
N GLY A 240 11.45 -39.95 -4.49
CA GLY A 240 12.58 -40.87 -4.58
C GLY A 240 13.85 -40.17 -5.06
N SER A 241 14.44 -40.67 -6.15
CA SER A 241 15.71 -40.18 -6.71
C SER A 241 15.62 -38.81 -7.40
N ALA A 242 14.44 -38.18 -7.44
CA ALA A 242 14.26 -36.83 -8.01
C ALA A 242 14.67 -35.70 -7.04
N GLY A 243 14.92 -36.01 -5.76
CA GLY A 243 15.29 -35.00 -4.75
C GLY A 243 16.56 -34.22 -5.12
N GLY A 244 16.52 -32.89 -4.99
CA GLY A 244 17.61 -32.00 -5.34
C GLY A 244 17.76 -31.71 -6.84
N ALA A 245 16.94 -32.32 -7.69
CA ALA A 245 16.89 -31.98 -9.11
C ALA A 245 16.27 -30.59 -9.33
N GLU A 246 16.70 -29.93 -10.40
CA GLU A 246 16.19 -28.62 -10.78
C GLU A 246 14.71 -28.71 -11.20
N PHE A 247 13.91 -27.77 -10.71
CA PHE A 247 12.52 -27.57 -11.11
C PHE A 247 12.27 -26.09 -11.41
N ARG A 248 11.41 -25.80 -12.39
CA ARG A 248 11.04 -24.45 -12.82
C ARG A 248 9.54 -24.37 -13.09
N VAL A 249 8.97 -23.23 -12.71
CA VAL A 249 7.67 -22.78 -13.20
C VAL A 249 7.93 -21.67 -14.23
N GLU A 250 7.07 -21.56 -15.24
CA GLU A 250 7.18 -20.56 -16.30
C GLU A 250 5.78 -20.11 -16.72
N LEU A 251 5.61 -18.80 -16.93
CA LEU A 251 4.43 -18.22 -17.54
C LEU A 251 4.68 -18.06 -19.04
N ARG A 252 3.79 -18.58 -19.88
CA ARG A 252 3.84 -18.41 -21.34
C ARG A 252 2.72 -17.52 -21.82
N TRP A 253 3.04 -16.52 -22.62
CA TRP A 253 2.11 -15.52 -23.14
C TRP A 253 1.72 -15.82 -24.59
N TYR A 254 0.45 -15.62 -24.92
CA TYR A 254 -0.12 -15.91 -26.24
C TYR A 254 -1.00 -14.76 -26.74
N SER A 255 -1.05 -14.57 -28.06
CA SER A 255 -1.93 -13.62 -28.73
C SER A 255 -3.39 -14.08 -28.72
N ALA A 256 -4.31 -13.23 -29.21
CA ALA A 256 -5.73 -13.58 -29.38
C ALA A 256 -5.94 -14.81 -30.29
N GLU A 257 -5.06 -15.01 -31.27
CA GLU A 257 -5.06 -16.14 -32.20
C GLU A 257 -4.43 -17.41 -31.57
N GLY A 258 -3.93 -17.33 -30.34
CA GLY A 258 -3.26 -18.42 -29.65
C GLY A 258 -1.80 -18.63 -30.05
N THR A 259 -1.17 -17.64 -30.69
CA THR A 259 0.25 -17.71 -31.07
C THR A 259 1.14 -17.38 -29.88
N TYR A 260 2.19 -18.16 -29.64
CA TYR A 260 3.17 -17.89 -28.57
C TYR A 260 3.93 -16.58 -28.84
N ILE A 261 4.01 -15.72 -27.82
CA ILE A 261 4.70 -14.43 -27.88
C ILE A 261 6.05 -14.52 -27.17
N SER A 262 6.03 -14.81 -25.87
CA SER A 262 7.21 -14.89 -25.02
C SER A 262 6.87 -15.64 -23.72
N SER A 263 7.85 -15.75 -22.82
CA SER A 263 7.64 -16.27 -21.47
C SER A 263 8.29 -15.42 -20.40
N SER A 264 7.81 -15.59 -19.16
CA SER A 264 8.44 -14.99 -17.98
C SER A 264 9.87 -15.49 -17.80
N PRO A 265 10.72 -14.73 -17.09
CA PRO A 265 11.96 -15.26 -16.55
C PRO A 265 11.69 -16.58 -15.81
N SER A 266 12.59 -17.54 -15.97
CA SER A 266 12.46 -18.88 -15.41
C SER A 266 13.61 -19.10 -14.42
N THR A 267 13.36 -18.87 -13.14
CA THR A 267 14.34 -19.08 -12.07
C THR A 267 14.38 -20.58 -11.70
N PRO A 268 15.56 -21.22 -11.64
CA PRO A 268 15.68 -22.59 -11.17
C PRO A 268 15.46 -22.69 -9.66
N TRP A 269 14.73 -23.72 -9.26
CA TRP A 269 14.58 -24.13 -7.87
C TRP A 269 15.17 -25.52 -7.71
N THR A 270 15.66 -25.85 -6.52
CA THR A 270 16.17 -27.19 -6.18
C THR A 270 15.41 -27.74 -4.97
N PRO A 271 14.13 -28.16 -5.14
CA PRO A 271 13.35 -28.73 -4.04
C PRO A 271 14.04 -29.96 -3.43
N ALA A 272 14.04 -30.04 -2.10
CA ALA A 272 14.57 -31.20 -1.39
C ALA A 272 13.65 -32.43 -1.59
N GLY A 273 14.24 -33.63 -1.56
CA GLY A 273 13.45 -34.87 -1.61
C GLY A 273 12.60 -35.06 -0.36
N GLY A 274 11.39 -35.59 -0.52
CA GLY A 274 10.51 -35.96 0.61
C GLY A 274 9.73 -34.81 1.25
N GLY A 275 10.04 -33.55 0.95
CA GLY A 275 9.28 -32.37 1.38
C GLY A 275 8.64 -31.62 0.22
N TRP A 276 7.55 -30.91 0.49
CA TRP A 276 6.95 -30.04 -0.50
C TRP A 276 7.60 -28.65 -0.49
N THR A 277 7.87 -28.10 -1.67
CA THR A 277 8.40 -26.74 -1.87
C THR A 277 7.49 -25.97 -2.80
N ARG A 278 7.12 -24.74 -2.45
CA ARG A 278 6.41 -23.85 -3.38
C ARG A 278 7.41 -23.22 -4.34
N VAL A 279 7.25 -23.52 -5.62
CA VAL A 279 8.04 -23.00 -6.73
C VAL A 279 7.22 -21.90 -7.42
N THR A 280 7.80 -20.71 -7.57
CA THR A 280 7.10 -19.54 -8.11
C THR A 280 7.87 -18.96 -9.30
N ALA A 281 7.13 -18.37 -10.24
CA ALA A 281 7.63 -17.51 -11.32
C ALA A 281 6.74 -16.27 -11.41
N ILE A 282 7.34 -15.12 -11.72
CA ILE A 282 6.64 -13.84 -11.84
C ILE A 282 6.97 -13.24 -13.21
N GLY A 283 6.00 -12.61 -13.85
CA GLY A 283 6.23 -11.90 -15.10
C GLY A 283 5.09 -10.98 -15.50
N VAL A 284 5.44 -9.92 -16.23
CA VAL A 284 4.49 -8.97 -16.82
C VAL A 284 4.03 -9.48 -18.17
N ALA A 285 2.71 -9.50 -18.39
CA ALA A 285 2.13 -9.85 -19.68
C ALA A 285 2.59 -8.82 -20.73
N PRO A 286 3.26 -9.24 -21.82
CA PRO A 286 3.77 -8.32 -22.83
C PRO A 286 2.64 -7.70 -23.65
N SER A 287 2.96 -6.66 -24.43
CA SER A 287 2.02 -6.09 -25.40
C SER A 287 1.50 -7.17 -26.35
N GLY A 288 0.18 -7.17 -26.59
CA GLY A 288 -0.51 -8.16 -27.43
C GLY A 288 -0.84 -9.50 -26.75
N ALA A 289 -0.42 -9.73 -25.49
CA ALA A 289 -0.81 -10.92 -24.75
C ALA A 289 -2.29 -10.87 -24.34
N VAL A 290 -3.08 -11.82 -24.84
CA VAL A 290 -4.50 -11.98 -24.48
C VAL A 290 -4.69 -13.22 -23.61
N PHE A 291 -3.79 -14.20 -23.74
CA PHE A 291 -3.85 -15.44 -23.00
C PHE A 291 -2.52 -15.81 -22.36
N ALA A 292 -2.58 -16.61 -21.30
CA ALA A 292 -1.42 -17.22 -20.68
C ALA A 292 -1.60 -18.73 -20.43
N ARG A 293 -0.47 -19.41 -20.21
CA ARG A 293 -0.40 -20.78 -19.68
C ARG A 293 0.69 -20.90 -18.63
N LEU A 294 0.41 -21.67 -17.59
CA LEU A 294 1.40 -22.17 -16.66
C LEU A 294 2.11 -23.38 -17.27
N ARG A 295 3.44 -23.40 -17.16
CA ARG A 295 4.30 -24.51 -17.59
C ARG A 295 5.14 -24.98 -16.41
N LEU A 296 5.24 -26.29 -16.26
CA LEU A 296 6.04 -27.00 -15.25
C LEU A 296 7.22 -27.67 -15.96
N ARG A 297 8.44 -27.44 -15.47
CA ARG A 297 9.66 -28.03 -16.02
C ARG A 297 10.50 -28.63 -14.91
N ALA A 298 11.11 -29.78 -15.18
CA ALA A 298 12.13 -30.36 -14.32
C ALA A 298 13.32 -30.81 -15.16
N VAL A 299 14.49 -30.95 -14.55
CA VAL A 299 15.67 -31.53 -15.21
C VAL A 299 15.94 -32.91 -14.60
N ALA A 300 15.57 -33.95 -15.34
CA ALA A 300 15.80 -35.32 -14.92
C ALA A 300 17.25 -35.74 -15.17
N THR A 301 17.87 -36.42 -14.20
CA THR A 301 19.18 -37.08 -14.35
C THR A 301 19.06 -38.52 -14.83
N GLY A 302 17.85 -39.09 -14.85
CA GLY A 302 17.57 -40.43 -15.35
C GLY A 302 16.09 -40.65 -15.63
N ALA A 303 15.76 -41.70 -16.37
CA ALA A 303 14.37 -42.10 -16.61
C ALA A 303 13.66 -42.52 -15.32
N GLY A 304 12.34 -42.31 -15.25
CA GLY A 304 11.50 -42.75 -14.14
C GLY A 304 11.55 -41.87 -12.89
N GLN A 305 12.34 -40.79 -12.87
CA GLN A 305 12.23 -39.77 -11.83
C GLN A 305 10.87 -39.09 -11.87
N VAL A 306 10.28 -38.86 -10.69
CA VAL A 306 8.91 -38.36 -10.54
C VAL A 306 8.89 -37.09 -9.69
N TRP A 307 8.12 -36.09 -10.12
CA TRP A 307 7.76 -34.92 -9.32
C TRP A 307 6.24 -34.91 -9.13
N ALA A 308 5.79 -34.86 -7.88
CA ALA A 308 4.41 -34.56 -7.56
C ALA A 308 4.22 -33.04 -7.56
N CYS A 309 3.23 -32.56 -8.30
CA CYS A 309 2.87 -31.14 -8.40
C CYS A 309 1.42 -30.98 -7.96
N ASP A 310 1.15 -30.00 -7.12
CA ASP A 310 -0.18 -29.70 -6.62
C ASP A 310 -0.32 -28.18 -6.38
N ARG A 311 -1.54 -27.71 -6.12
CA ARG A 311 -1.88 -26.30 -5.85
C ARG A 311 -1.28 -25.36 -6.90
N MET A 312 -1.34 -25.78 -8.16
CA MET A 312 -0.90 -24.98 -9.29
C MET A 312 -1.77 -23.72 -9.38
N ALA A 313 -1.11 -22.57 -9.50
CA ALA A 313 -1.77 -21.29 -9.53
C ALA A 313 -1.21 -20.41 -10.65
N LEU A 314 -2.11 -19.67 -11.28
CA LEU A 314 -1.78 -18.52 -12.10
C LEU A 314 -2.72 -17.39 -11.65
N ILE A 315 -2.17 -16.41 -10.97
CA ILE A 315 -2.92 -15.29 -10.37
C ILE A 315 -2.39 -13.98 -10.93
N PRO A 316 -3.21 -12.93 -11.07
CA PRO A 316 -2.71 -11.56 -11.06
C PRO A 316 -1.82 -11.39 -9.82
N ALA A 317 -0.63 -10.82 -10.00
CA ALA A 317 0.27 -10.63 -8.88
C ALA A 317 -0.39 -9.68 -7.87
N PRO A 318 -0.43 -10.02 -6.57
CA PRO A 318 -1.09 -9.21 -5.55
C PRO A 318 -0.20 -8.01 -5.14
N THR A 319 0.31 -7.26 -6.11
CA THR A 319 1.06 -6.03 -5.86
C THR A 319 0.16 -4.98 -5.23
N PRO A 320 0.62 -4.26 -4.19
CA PRO A 320 -0.12 -3.13 -3.63
C PRO A 320 -0.50 -2.11 -4.72
N SER A 321 -1.74 -1.61 -4.66
CA SER A 321 -2.25 -0.66 -5.67
C SER A 321 -1.35 0.58 -5.78
N GLY A 322 -0.97 0.94 -7.00
CA GLY A 322 -0.10 2.09 -7.28
C GLY A 322 1.38 1.88 -6.90
N SER A 323 1.78 0.68 -6.48
CA SER A 323 3.17 0.38 -6.17
C SER A 323 4.05 0.49 -7.41
N LEU A 324 5.21 1.12 -7.25
CA LEU A 324 6.27 1.18 -8.25
C LEU A 324 7.17 -0.07 -8.23
N LEU A 325 6.97 -0.97 -7.26
CA LEU A 325 7.74 -2.20 -7.11
C LEU A 325 7.01 -3.36 -7.77
N THR A 326 7.76 -4.19 -8.52
CA THR A 326 7.30 -5.49 -8.99
C THR A 326 7.08 -6.45 -7.82
N TYR A 327 6.22 -7.45 -8.00
CA TYR A 327 5.83 -8.37 -6.94
C TYR A 327 7.02 -9.06 -6.26
N ASN A 328 8.01 -9.54 -7.02
CA ASN A 328 9.17 -10.19 -6.39
C ASN A 328 9.99 -9.22 -5.51
N VAL A 329 10.05 -7.93 -5.86
CA VAL A 329 10.79 -6.94 -5.08
C VAL A 329 10.04 -6.61 -3.79
N CYS A 330 8.70 -6.62 -3.79
CA CYS A 330 7.92 -6.33 -2.59
C CYS A 330 7.77 -7.54 -1.65
N SER A 331 7.62 -8.76 -2.16
CA SER A 331 7.30 -9.97 -1.38
C SER A 331 8.34 -11.10 -1.39
N MET A 332 9.35 -11.03 -2.26
CA MET A 332 10.44 -12.02 -2.35
C MET A 332 9.95 -13.45 -2.60
N GLU A 333 8.82 -13.60 -3.28
CA GLU A 333 8.19 -14.90 -3.53
C GLU A 333 9.04 -15.82 -4.42
N VAL A 334 9.94 -15.26 -5.24
CA VAL A 334 10.88 -16.03 -6.09
C VAL A 334 12.29 -16.04 -5.49
N ASP A 335 12.85 -14.88 -5.19
CA ASP A 335 14.22 -14.74 -4.68
C ASP A 335 14.44 -13.38 -3.99
N ALA A 336 15.67 -13.13 -3.53
CA ALA A 336 16.06 -11.86 -2.91
C ALA A 336 16.71 -10.86 -3.89
N SER A 337 16.66 -11.09 -5.21
CA SER A 337 17.43 -10.31 -6.20
C SER A 337 17.06 -8.82 -6.24
N GLY A 338 15.85 -8.47 -5.81
CA GLY A 338 15.38 -7.09 -5.66
C GLY A 338 16.13 -6.28 -4.61
N TRP A 339 16.91 -6.93 -3.75
CA TRP A 339 17.58 -6.32 -2.60
C TRP A 339 19.06 -6.69 -2.52
N THR A 340 19.87 -5.71 -2.13
CA THR A 340 21.31 -5.85 -1.94
C THR A 340 21.68 -5.51 -0.50
N ALA A 341 22.51 -6.36 0.13
CA ALA A 341 23.13 -6.05 1.42
C ALA A 341 24.29 -5.06 1.21
N ILE A 342 24.26 -3.94 1.93
CA ILE A 342 25.25 -2.85 1.81
C ILE A 342 26.29 -2.93 2.93
N SER A 343 25.84 -3.11 4.17
CA SER A 343 26.70 -3.16 5.35
C SER A 343 26.07 -3.98 6.47
N GLY A 344 26.90 -4.56 7.35
CA GLY A 344 26.46 -5.14 8.63
C GLY A 344 25.48 -6.32 8.56
N CYS A 345 25.15 -6.82 7.38
CA CYS A 345 24.18 -7.90 7.19
C CYS A 345 24.45 -8.75 5.94
N THR A 346 23.78 -9.89 5.87
CA THR A 346 23.55 -10.65 4.64
C THR A 346 22.06 -10.73 4.36
N VAL A 347 21.68 -10.87 3.09
CA VAL A 347 20.28 -11.04 2.69
C VAL A 347 20.04 -12.35 1.97
N SER A 348 18.89 -12.95 2.23
CA SER A 348 18.42 -14.16 1.54
C SER A 348 16.90 -14.20 1.54
N ARG A 349 16.31 -15.01 0.66
CA ARG A 349 14.88 -15.34 0.74
C ARG A 349 14.68 -16.40 1.83
N SER A 350 13.69 -16.24 2.70
CA SER A 350 13.34 -17.22 3.74
C SER A 350 11.85 -17.55 3.75
N THR A 351 11.52 -18.77 4.16
CA THR A 351 10.15 -19.24 4.42
C THR A 351 9.87 -19.42 5.93
N ASP A 352 10.77 -18.93 6.81
CA ASP A 352 10.63 -19.06 8.26
C ASP A 352 9.44 -18.24 8.79
N THR A 353 9.18 -17.09 8.17
CA THR A 353 8.06 -16.21 8.44
C THR A 353 7.79 -15.37 7.19
N ALA A 354 6.52 -15.03 6.99
CA ALA A 354 6.09 -14.11 5.94
C ALA A 354 4.86 -13.34 6.45
N TRP A 355 4.67 -12.13 5.93
CA TRP A 355 3.45 -11.34 6.10
C TRP A 355 2.45 -11.68 5.00
N GLU A 356 2.93 -11.72 3.76
CA GLU A 356 2.18 -12.12 2.58
C GLU A 356 2.82 -13.37 1.95
N GLY A 357 2.06 -14.12 1.16
CA GLY A 357 2.63 -15.24 0.40
C GLY A 357 3.23 -16.35 1.29
N VAL A 358 4.43 -16.82 0.94
CA VAL A 358 5.16 -17.88 1.66
C VAL A 358 6.58 -17.52 2.03
N ALA A 359 7.09 -16.37 1.59
CA ALA A 359 8.45 -15.97 1.84
C ALA A 359 8.58 -14.49 2.21
N SER A 360 9.74 -14.15 2.75
CA SER A 360 10.16 -12.77 3.00
C SER A 360 11.66 -12.64 2.78
N LEU A 361 12.16 -11.41 2.72
CA LEU A 361 13.58 -11.13 2.77
C LEU A 361 14.08 -11.32 4.20
N ARG A 362 14.90 -12.35 4.43
CA ARG A 362 15.66 -12.52 5.66
C ARG A 362 16.93 -11.69 5.59
N ILE A 363 17.13 -10.87 6.61
CA ILE A 363 18.29 -10.01 6.84
C ILE A 363 18.98 -10.56 8.09
N ASP A 364 20.11 -11.25 7.91
CA ASP A 364 20.91 -11.75 9.03
C ASP A 364 21.90 -10.67 9.44
N GLU A 365 21.77 -10.17 10.67
CA GLU A 365 22.64 -9.13 11.23
C GLU A 365 23.98 -9.75 11.67
N ILE A 366 25.06 -9.38 10.98
CA ILE A 366 26.41 -9.95 11.18
C ILE A 366 27.47 -8.91 11.57
N GLY A 367 27.12 -7.63 11.56
CA GLY A 367 28.05 -6.54 11.86
C GLY A 367 28.55 -6.56 13.30
N THR A 368 29.83 -6.24 13.53
CA THR A 368 30.35 -6.01 14.88
C THR A 368 29.61 -4.85 15.56
N ALA A 369 29.67 -4.77 16.90
CA ALA A 369 29.03 -3.69 17.66
C ALA A 369 29.34 -2.30 17.05
N GLY A 370 28.29 -1.58 16.63
CA GLY A 370 28.38 -0.27 15.98
C GLY A 370 28.29 -0.26 14.45
N MET A 371 28.13 -1.42 13.78
CA MET A 371 27.81 -1.47 12.34
C MET A 371 26.32 -1.65 12.12
N ASP A 372 25.74 -0.78 11.30
CA ASP A 372 24.32 -0.86 10.92
C ASP A 372 24.10 -1.94 9.85
N ALA A 373 23.10 -2.79 10.06
CA ALA A 373 22.56 -3.68 9.04
C ALA A 373 21.77 -2.85 8.01
N THR A 374 22.33 -2.70 6.81
CA THR A 374 21.74 -1.89 5.73
C THR A 374 21.45 -2.75 4.52
N VAL A 375 20.19 -2.69 4.05
CA VAL A 375 19.75 -3.27 2.78
C VAL A 375 19.20 -2.17 1.88
N THR A 376 19.33 -2.32 0.56
CA THR A 376 18.84 -1.33 -0.41
C THR A 376 18.31 -2.04 -1.64
N MET A 377 17.31 -1.44 -2.30
CA MET A 377 16.83 -1.93 -3.58
C MET A 377 17.99 -2.05 -4.58
N SER A 378 18.05 -3.17 -5.29
CA SER A 378 19.11 -3.43 -6.29
C SER A 378 18.99 -2.56 -7.53
N ALA A 379 17.80 -2.04 -7.83
CA ALA A 379 17.55 -1.17 -8.97
C ALA A 379 16.56 -0.04 -8.61
N PRO A 380 16.84 1.22 -8.95
CA PRO A 380 15.92 2.32 -8.68
C PRO A 380 14.77 2.37 -9.69
N VAL A 381 13.60 2.83 -9.22
CA VAL A 381 12.35 2.97 -9.98
C VAL A 381 12.16 4.40 -10.50
N PRO A 382 11.44 4.62 -11.60
CA PRO A 382 11.18 5.96 -12.13
C PRO A 382 10.30 6.78 -11.17
N VAL A 383 10.60 8.08 -11.07
CA VAL A 383 9.84 9.06 -10.27
C VAL A 383 9.73 10.39 -11.01
N ALA A 384 8.72 11.19 -10.63
CA ALA A 384 8.55 12.55 -11.09
C ALA A 384 9.20 13.53 -10.09
N PRO A 385 9.90 14.58 -10.57
CA PRO A 385 10.38 15.65 -9.72
C PRO A 385 9.25 16.28 -8.91
N ARG A 386 9.56 16.71 -7.69
CA ARG A 386 8.64 17.46 -6.80
C ARG A 386 7.36 16.70 -6.43
N GLN A 387 7.30 15.40 -6.66
CA GLN A 387 6.22 14.54 -6.18
C GLN A 387 6.63 13.89 -4.86
N SER A 388 5.69 13.76 -3.91
CA SER A 388 5.91 12.95 -2.72
C SER A 388 5.82 11.46 -3.04
N TYR A 389 6.62 10.65 -2.36
CA TYR A 389 6.57 9.19 -2.42
C TYR A 389 6.56 8.64 -1.00
N GLN A 390 5.74 7.62 -0.78
CA GLN A 390 5.65 6.91 0.49
C GLN A 390 6.13 5.48 0.33
N VAL A 391 7.05 5.07 1.21
CA VAL A 391 7.38 3.67 1.41
C VAL A 391 6.72 3.14 2.68
N THR A 392 6.08 1.97 2.57
CA THR A 392 5.49 1.25 3.69
C THR A 392 6.01 -0.19 3.68
N PRO A 393 7.00 -0.52 4.54
CA PRO A 393 7.46 -1.90 4.68
C PRO A 393 6.66 -2.65 5.76
N HIS A 394 6.54 -3.97 5.62
CA HIS A 394 6.29 -4.85 6.76
C HIS A 394 7.63 -5.39 7.24
N LEU A 395 8.05 -4.96 8.42
CA LEU A 395 9.32 -5.36 9.03
C LEU A 395 9.06 -6.15 10.29
N LYS A 396 9.64 -7.32 10.43
CA LYS A 396 9.67 -8.09 11.68
C LYS A 396 11.11 -8.22 12.14
N LEU A 397 11.36 -7.80 13.38
CA LEU A 397 12.69 -7.90 13.98
C LEU A 397 12.78 -9.14 14.87
N GLY A 398 13.99 -9.67 15.02
CA GLY A 398 14.31 -10.65 16.05
C GLY A 398 13.99 -10.13 17.45
N VAL A 399 13.77 -11.04 18.38
CA VAL A 399 13.38 -10.70 19.76
C VAL A 399 14.52 -9.96 20.44
N SER A 400 14.26 -8.73 20.87
CA SER A 400 15.17 -7.92 21.69
C SER A 400 14.48 -7.48 22.98
N ALA A 401 15.28 -7.30 24.03
CA ALA A 401 14.82 -6.74 25.31
C ALA A 401 14.57 -5.23 25.22
N GLU A 402 15.20 -4.54 24.26
CA GLU A 402 15.17 -3.08 24.13
C GLU A 402 14.45 -2.64 22.84
N PRO A 403 13.85 -1.43 22.80
CA PRO A 403 13.32 -0.86 21.59
C PRO A 403 14.39 -0.76 20.48
N ARG A 404 14.03 -1.21 19.28
CA ARG A 404 14.93 -1.19 18.13
C ARG A 404 14.66 -0.01 17.22
N LYS A 405 15.64 0.43 16.44
CA LYS A 405 15.55 1.60 15.58
C LYS A 405 15.78 1.25 14.12
N LEU A 406 14.88 1.73 13.27
CA LEU A 406 14.94 1.61 11.83
C LEU A 406 15.08 3.00 11.20
N ILE A 407 15.93 3.10 10.19
CA ILE A 407 15.93 4.23 9.27
C ILE A 407 15.45 3.75 7.91
N ALA A 408 14.38 4.35 7.41
CA ALA A 408 13.93 4.19 6.03
C ALA A 408 14.49 5.36 5.20
N GLY A 409 15.35 5.04 4.24
CA GLY A 409 16.04 6.00 3.38
C GLY A 409 15.49 6.02 1.95
N PHE A 410 15.51 7.19 1.35
CA PHE A 410 15.20 7.46 -0.06
C PHE A 410 16.48 7.98 -0.70
N ILE A 411 16.95 7.30 -1.74
CA ILE A 411 18.13 7.68 -2.51
C ILE A 411 17.63 8.14 -3.88
N TRP A 412 17.75 9.43 -4.14
CA TRP A 412 17.25 10.07 -5.35
C TRP A 412 18.35 10.17 -6.38
N TYR A 413 18.06 9.74 -7.61
CA TYR A 413 18.98 9.79 -8.73
C TYR A 413 18.45 10.73 -9.82
N ASN A 414 19.35 11.43 -10.50
CA ASN A 414 19.01 12.14 -11.73
C ASN A 414 18.89 11.18 -12.93
N ALA A 415 18.60 11.71 -14.11
CA ALA A 415 18.50 10.92 -15.34
C ALA A 415 19.83 10.31 -15.81
N ALA A 416 20.97 10.73 -15.24
CA ALA A 416 22.31 10.20 -15.49
C ALA A 416 22.75 9.16 -14.43
N ASP A 417 21.82 8.70 -13.59
CA ASP A 417 22.05 7.76 -12.48
C ASP A 417 23.03 8.27 -11.39
N GLU A 418 23.18 9.59 -11.27
CA GLU A 418 23.94 10.22 -10.17
C GLU A 418 23.03 10.51 -8.99
N VAL A 419 23.50 10.24 -7.77
CA VAL A 419 22.76 10.57 -6.54
C VAL A 419 22.68 12.09 -6.37
N VAL A 420 21.46 12.63 -6.36
CA VAL A 420 21.21 14.07 -6.16
C VAL A 420 20.81 14.42 -4.73
N ALA A 421 20.22 13.48 -4.00
CA ALA A 421 19.89 13.65 -2.59
C ALA A 421 19.65 12.30 -1.91
N THR A 422 19.84 12.30 -0.59
CA THR A 422 19.40 11.20 0.29
C THR A 422 18.56 11.80 1.41
N THR A 423 17.34 11.31 1.57
CA THR A 423 16.42 11.72 2.64
C THR A 423 16.02 10.50 3.46
N ALA A 424 15.79 10.65 4.76
CA ALA A 424 15.50 9.49 5.61
C ALA A 424 14.57 9.81 6.77
N GLY A 425 13.78 8.83 7.20
CA GLY A 425 12.96 8.86 8.40
C GLY A 425 13.41 7.83 9.42
N THR A 426 13.43 8.21 10.70
CA THR A 426 13.83 7.33 11.80
C THR A 426 12.62 6.88 12.61
N TRP A 427 12.54 5.58 12.88
CA TRP A 427 11.51 4.96 13.68
C TRP A 427 12.11 4.27 14.89
N THR A 428 11.46 4.43 16.05
CA THR A 428 11.71 3.61 17.24
C THR A 428 10.58 2.59 17.34
N LEU A 429 10.93 1.31 17.26
CA LEU A 429 10.04 0.16 17.27
C LEU A 429 10.06 -0.44 18.67
N SER A 430 8.88 -0.60 19.27
CA SER A 430 8.75 -1.18 20.62
C SER A 430 9.36 -2.59 20.66
N ALA A 431 9.86 -3.02 21.82
CA ALA A 431 10.29 -4.40 21.99
C ALA A 431 9.14 -5.38 21.69
N GLY A 432 9.41 -6.44 20.93
CA GLY A 432 8.40 -7.41 20.51
C GLY A 432 8.84 -8.29 19.35
N SER A 433 8.00 -9.27 19.00
CA SER A 433 8.20 -10.22 17.89
C SER A 433 7.20 -10.05 16.74
N GLY A 434 6.40 -8.97 16.79
CA GLY A 434 5.37 -8.66 15.80
C GLY A 434 5.93 -8.04 14.52
N TRP A 435 5.05 -7.89 13.54
CA TRP A 435 5.32 -7.09 12.34
C TRP A 435 5.07 -5.61 12.63
N TYR A 436 6.01 -4.77 12.22
CA TYR A 436 5.95 -3.32 12.30
C TYR A 436 5.70 -2.74 10.91
N VAL A 437 4.94 -1.65 10.87
CA VAL A 437 4.60 -0.92 9.64
C VAL A 437 5.03 0.55 9.81
N PRO A 438 6.29 0.91 9.51
CA PRO A 438 6.80 2.29 9.62
C PRO A 438 6.70 3.09 8.30
N PRO A 439 5.55 3.75 7.99
CA PRO A 439 5.34 4.45 6.73
C PRO A 439 6.14 5.76 6.67
N THR A 440 7.09 5.83 5.75
CA THR A 440 7.96 7.01 5.59
C THR A 440 7.68 7.67 4.25
N SER A 441 7.59 9.00 4.21
CA SER A 441 7.42 9.76 2.97
C SER A 441 8.55 10.77 2.78
N ALA A 442 8.86 11.04 1.52
CA ALA A 442 9.83 12.06 1.14
C ALA A 442 9.47 12.65 -0.23
N VAL A 443 9.96 13.85 -0.52
CA VAL A 443 9.69 14.56 -1.77
C VAL A 443 10.86 14.39 -2.72
N ALA A 444 10.57 14.04 -3.96
CA ALA A 444 11.57 13.96 -5.02
C ALA A 444 12.18 15.36 -5.29
N PRO A 445 13.51 15.53 -5.24
CA PRO A 445 14.17 16.76 -5.66
C PRO A 445 13.81 17.18 -7.10
N ALA A 446 14.02 18.46 -7.44
CA ALA A 446 13.66 19.02 -8.74
C ALA A 446 14.34 18.33 -9.95
N THR A 447 15.48 17.67 -9.74
CA THR A 447 16.24 16.96 -10.78
C THR A 447 16.11 15.43 -10.67
N ALA A 448 15.32 14.92 -9.72
CA ALA A 448 15.18 13.49 -9.51
C ALA A 448 14.34 12.84 -10.62
N ALA A 449 14.88 11.77 -11.19
CA ALA A 449 14.23 10.94 -12.20
C ALA A 449 14.03 9.49 -11.74
N ARG A 450 14.82 9.04 -10.75
CA ARG A 450 14.72 7.69 -10.19
C ARG A 450 14.90 7.67 -8.67
N LEU A 451 14.37 6.63 -8.02
CA LEU A 451 14.39 6.43 -6.58
C LEU A 451 14.77 4.98 -6.22
N ALA A 452 15.70 4.81 -5.29
CA ALA A 452 15.87 3.55 -4.55
C ALA A 452 15.55 3.76 -3.07
N VAL A 453 14.95 2.76 -2.43
CA VAL A 453 14.72 2.75 -0.98
C VAL A 453 15.79 1.92 -0.30
N SER A 454 16.24 2.39 0.87
CA SER A 454 17.10 1.65 1.79
C SER A 454 16.44 1.47 3.15
N PHE A 455 16.75 0.35 3.80
CA PHE A 455 16.37 0.08 5.18
C PHE A 455 17.62 -0.19 5.99
N ARG A 456 17.80 0.59 7.06
CA ARG A 456 18.97 0.53 7.92
C ARG A 456 18.56 0.32 9.37
N ILE A 457 18.95 -0.82 9.93
CA ILE A 457 18.67 -1.17 11.32
C ILE A 457 19.86 -0.70 12.17
N ILE A 458 19.71 0.44 12.85
CA ILE A 458 20.83 1.10 13.56
C ILE A 458 21.04 0.62 14.99
N SER A 459 20.13 -0.20 15.50
CA SER A 459 20.26 -0.90 16.78
C SER A 459 20.58 -2.36 16.53
N SER A 460 21.57 -2.63 15.67
CA SER A 460 21.87 -3.98 15.18
C SER A 460 22.28 -4.93 16.32
N GLU A 461 21.74 -6.15 16.32
CA GLU A 461 22.05 -7.22 17.29
C GLU A 461 22.54 -8.47 16.55
N ILE A 462 23.80 -8.83 16.77
CA ILE A 462 24.45 -9.96 16.07
C ILE A 462 23.66 -11.24 16.27
N GLY A 463 23.38 -11.93 15.17
CA GLY A 463 22.70 -13.23 15.17
C GLY A 463 21.19 -13.16 15.31
N GLN A 464 20.60 -11.96 15.39
CA GLN A 464 19.16 -11.78 15.29
C GLN A 464 18.75 -11.60 13.82
N PRO A 465 17.82 -12.41 13.29
CA PRO A 465 17.28 -12.19 11.96
C PRO A 465 16.24 -11.08 11.98
N ALA A 466 16.24 -10.24 10.94
CA ALA A 466 15.12 -9.38 10.59
C ALA A 466 14.47 -9.90 9.30
N TYR A 467 13.18 -9.62 9.13
CA TYR A 467 12.40 -10.04 7.97
C TYR A 467 11.68 -8.83 7.39
N LEU A 468 11.83 -8.64 6.07
CA LEU A 468 11.19 -7.57 5.32
C LEU A 468 10.27 -8.21 4.27
N ASP A 469 9.03 -7.76 4.22
CA ASP A 469 7.99 -8.28 3.33
C ASP A 469 6.99 -7.19 2.96
N ASP A 470 6.13 -7.46 1.98
CA ASP A 470 5.07 -6.59 1.44
C ASP A 470 5.47 -5.10 1.45
N VAL A 471 6.62 -4.82 0.83
CA VAL A 471 7.14 -3.45 0.73
C VAL A 471 6.36 -2.72 -0.36
N SER A 472 5.62 -1.69 0.01
CA SER A 472 4.96 -0.81 -0.97
C SER A 472 5.75 0.49 -1.13
N LEU A 473 5.96 0.93 -2.38
CA LEU A 473 6.48 2.25 -2.71
C LEU A 473 5.51 2.90 -3.68
N VAL A 474 4.75 3.88 -3.22
CA VAL A 474 3.67 4.50 -3.98
C VAL A 474 3.89 6.01 -4.10
N PRO A 475 3.45 6.63 -5.20
CA PRO A 475 3.31 8.09 -5.24
C PRO A 475 2.34 8.57 -4.15
N GLY A 476 2.64 9.72 -3.56
CA GLY A 476 1.88 10.32 -2.46
C GLY A 476 2.57 10.22 -1.10
N GLY A 477 1.78 10.44 -0.05
CA GLY A 477 2.27 10.55 1.33
C GLY A 477 2.49 12.00 1.77
N LEU A 478 2.56 12.18 3.08
CA LEU A 478 2.60 13.51 3.70
C LEU A 478 3.88 14.25 3.29
N ALA A 479 3.72 15.44 2.71
CA ALA A 479 4.80 16.31 2.29
C ALA A 479 4.44 17.80 2.43
N ALA A 480 5.48 18.62 2.59
CA ALA A 480 5.41 20.07 2.47
C ALA A 480 6.50 20.52 1.49
N ILE A 481 6.10 21.19 0.42
CA ILE A 481 6.95 21.55 -0.71
C ILE A 481 6.95 23.07 -0.87
N PRO A 482 7.96 23.78 -0.34
CA PRO A 482 8.04 25.22 -0.42
C PRO A 482 8.65 25.68 -1.76
N ASP A 483 8.12 26.77 -2.30
CA ASP A 483 8.66 27.55 -3.41
C ASP A 483 8.63 29.04 -3.08
N VAL A 484 9.63 29.77 -3.55
CA VAL A 484 9.59 31.24 -3.47
C VAL A 484 8.48 31.75 -4.39
N ILE A 485 7.69 32.70 -3.90
CA ILE A 485 6.74 33.45 -4.73
C ILE A 485 7.55 34.54 -5.44
N PRO A 486 7.72 34.47 -6.78
CA PRO A 486 8.53 35.43 -7.52
C PRO A 486 8.06 36.87 -7.26
N ASP A 487 9.00 37.78 -7.06
CA ASP A 487 8.77 39.23 -6.90
C ASP A 487 7.79 39.63 -5.77
N ARG A 488 7.56 38.73 -4.81
CA ARG A 488 6.58 38.91 -3.72
C ARG A 488 7.12 38.56 -2.34
N TYR A 489 8.43 38.32 -2.23
CA TYR A 489 9.18 38.08 -0.99
C TYR A 489 8.49 37.08 -0.04
N GLY A 490 7.80 36.08 -0.57
CA GLY A 490 7.03 35.12 0.22
C GLY A 490 7.33 33.69 -0.22
N VAL A 491 6.73 32.73 0.47
CA VAL A 491 6.85 31.30 0.15
C VAL A 491 5.46 30.73 -0.10
N SER A 492 5.27 30.01 -1.20
CA SER A 492 4.12 29.13 -1.41
C SER A 492 4.51 27.71 -0.97
N VAL A 493 3.70 27.08 -0.14
CA VAL A 493 3.93 25.75 0.41
C VAL A 493 2.81 24.84 -0.06
N ALA A 494 3.14 23.94 -0.99
CA ALA A 494 2.24 22.88 -1.41
C ALA A 494 2.31 21.71 -0.42
N LEU A 495 1.20 21.43 0.24
CA LEU A 495 0.99 20.28 1.11
C LEU A 495 0.36 19.15 0.29
N GLN A 496 0.86 17.93 0.46
CA GLN A 496 0.34 16.73 -0.20
C GLN A 496 0.15 15.62 0.82
N GLY A 497 -0.77 14.68 0.56
CA GLY A 497 -0.99 13.51 1.41
C GLY A 497 -1.68 13.83 2.74
N LEU A 498 -2.52 14.88 2.79
CA LEU A 498 -3.23 15.27 4.01
C LEU A 498 -4.26 14.21 4.45
N THR A 499 -4.83 13.44 3.52
CA THR A 499 -5.79 12.37 3.83
C THR A 499 -5.12 11.06 4.24
N ALA A 500 -3.80 10.97 4.11
CA ALA A 500 -3.04 9.76 4.38
C ALA A 500 -3.11 9.37 5.86
N GLY A 501 -3.74 8.23 6.17
CA GLY A 501 -3.81 7.68 7.53
C GLY A 501 -5.04 8.11 8.35
N GLY A 502 -6.04 8.75 7.72
CA GLY A 502 -7.32 9.05 8.37
C GLY A 502 -7.26 10.10 9.46
N TYR A 503 -6.30 11.03 9.39
CA TYR A 503 -6.23 12.17 10.30
C TYR A 503 -7.36 13.17 10.01
N THR A 504 -7.71 13.98 11.01
CA THR A 504 -8.84 14.93 10.90
C THR A 504 -8.41 16.38 10.88
N TYR A 505 -7.24 16.70 11.43
CA TYR A 505 -6.69 18.05 11.48
C TYR A 505 -5.26 18.10 10.98
N TRP A 506 -4.88 19.27 10.47
CA TRP A 506 -3.51 19.61 10.14
C TRP A 506 -3.11 21.01 10.65
N GLY A 507 -1.82 21.26 10.67
CA GLY A 507 -1.23 22.56 10.99
C GLY A 507 0.14 22.71 10.34
N LEU A 508 0.56 23.96 10.16
CA LEU A 508 1.78 24.32 9.46
C LEU A 508 2.53 25.39 10.24
N TRP A 509 3.81 25.13 10.47
CA TRP A 509 4.72 26.02 11.18
C TRP A 509 5.98 26.25 10.34
N ARG A 510 6.40 27.50 10.26
CA ARG A 510 7.73 27.88 9.80
C ARG A 510 8.72 27.63 10.94
N VAL A 511 9.84 27.00 10.61
CA VAL A 511 10.93 26.67 11.52
C VAL A 511 12.16 27.47 11.11
N GLY A 512 12.61 28.37 11.99
CA GLY A 512 13.83 29.15 11.80
C GLY A 512 15.10 28.31 12.01
N GLY A 513 16.27 28.86 11.63
CA GLY A 513 17.56 28.20 11.82
C GLY A 513 17.93 27.91 13.28
N ASP A 514 17.30 28.60 14.23
CA ASP A 514 17.42 28.38 15.68
C ASP A 514 16.42 27.33 16.22
N GLY A 515 15.59 26.75 15.35
CA GLY A 515 14.55 25.78 15.69
C GLY A 515 13.26 26.40 16.23
N THR A 516 13.14 27.73 16.28
CA THR A 516 11.89 28.38 16.67
C THR A 516 10.78 28.08 15.69
N MET A 517 9.60 27.73 16.21
CA MET A 517 8.42 27.39 15.41
C MET A 517 7.42 28.55 15.47
N THR A 518 7.15 29.17 14.33
CA THR A 518 6.10 30.18 14.17
C THR A 518 4.97 29.61 13.32
N ALA A 519 3.73 29.70 13.79
CA ALA A 519 2.59 29.22 12.99
C ALA A 519 2.43 30.09 11.74
N VAL A 520 2.18 29.46 10.60
CA VAL A 520 1.94 30.17 9.34
C VAL A 520 0.55 30.80 9.38
N ARG A 521 0.41 32.04 8.90
CA ARG A 521 -0.90 32.72 8.83
C ARG A 521 -1.75 32.10 7.72
N GLY A 522 -2.97 31.70 8.05
CA GLY A 522 -4.00 31.28 7.11
C GLY A 522 -5.09 32.32 6.93
N SER A 523 -6.16 31.96 6.21
CA SER A 523 -7.27 32.88 5.87
C SER A 523 -8.15 33.27 7.08
N SER A 524 -8.22 32.44 8.11
CA SER A 524 -9.03 32.66 9.32
C SER A 524 -8.20 32.89 10.59
N GLY A 525 -6.87 32.89 10.48
CA GLY A 525 -5.93 32.96 11.60
C GLY A 525 -4.77 32.00 11.42
N ASP A 526 -4.06 31.68 12.49
CA ASP A 526 -2.90 30.78 12.42
C ASP A 526 -3.28 29.33 12.12
N LEU A 527 -2.51 28.71 11.22
CA LEU A 527 -2.68 27.33 10.76
C LEU A 527 -2.20 26.33 11.83
N THR A 528 -2.88 26.31 12.97
CA THR A 528 -2.54 25.47 14.13
C THR A 528 -3.53 24.32 14.35
N LYS A 529 -4.71 24.38 13.72
CA LYS A 529 -5.74 23.33 13.72
C LYS A 529 -6.76 23.57 12.62
N VAL A 530 -6.44 23.14 11.41
CA VAL A 530 -7.31 23.23 10.24
C VAL A 530 -7.91 21.87 9.95
N ALA A 531 -9.21 21.81 9.63
CA ALA A 531 -9.84 20.55 9.24
C ALA A 531 -9.30 20.09 7.87
N ILE A 532 -9.08 18.79 7.73
CA ILE A 532 -8.71 18.21 6.43
C ILE A 532 -9.96 18.14 5.56
N THR A 533 -9.94 18.82 4.42
CA THR A 533 -11.05 18.86 3.43
C THR A 533 -10.72 18.18 2.11
N GLY A 534 -9.43 17.93 1.86
CA GLY A 534 -8.89 17.34 0.64
C GLY A 534 -7.48 16.79 0.88
N ASP A 535 -6.88 16.12 -0.11
CA ASP A 535 -5.53 15.54 0.03
C ASP A 535 -4.40 16.55 -0.15
N VAL A 536 -4.69 17.66 -0.82
CA VAL A 536 -3.73 18.72 -1.16
C VAL A 536 -4.21 20.04 -0.58
N ALA A 537 -3.27 20.88 -0.15
CA ALA A 537 -3.54 22.27 0.18
C ALA A 537 -2.35 23.14 -0.23
N VAL A 538 -2.58 24.35 -0.72
CA VAL A 538 -1.52 25.33 -0.98
C VAL A 538 -1.65 26.46 0.02
N VAL A 539 -0.56 26.79 0.70
CA VAL A 539 -0.51 27.84 1.73
C VAL A 539 0.58 28.84 1.37
N GLU A 540 0.30 30.13 1.50
CA GLU A 540 1.30 31.17 1.28
C GLU A 540 1.74 31.79 2.61
N ASP A 541 3.05 31.93 2.78
CA ASP A 541 3.71 32.54 3.93
C ASP A 541 4.50 33.78 3.48
N TYR A 542 3.88 34.95 3.64
CA TYR A 542 4.49 36.24 3.34
C TYR A 542 5.30 36.82 4.51
N GLU A 543 5.31 36.13 5.66
CA GLU A 543 6.03 36.54 6.87
C GLU A 543 7.35 35.76 7.03
N ALA A 544 7.77 34.98 6.01
CA ALA A 544 9.04 34.27 6.02
C ALA A 544 10.22 35.27 5.97
N PRO A 545 11.23 35.13 6.84
CA PRO A 545 12.37 36.04 6.90
C PRO A 545 13.20 35.98 5.61
N LEU A 546 13.77 37.13 5.25
CA LEU A 546 14.54 37.29 4.01
C LEU A 546 16.00 36.90 4.22
N GLY A 547 16.62 36.28 3.21
CA GLY A 547 18.04 35.89 3.23
C GLY A 547 18.41 34.78 4.22
N VAL A 548 17.44 34.23 4.97
CA VAL A 548 17.65 33.21 6.00
C VAL A 548 16.99 31.89 5.57
N GLU A 549 17.67 30.77 5.85
CA GLU A 549 17.12 29.44 5.64
C GLU A 549 15.96 29.17 6.60
N VAL A 550 14.82 28.77 6.05
CA VAL A 550 13.65 28.31 6.80
C VAL A 550 13.16 26.96 6.30
N ARG A 551 12.47 26.23 7.18
CA ARG A 551 11.79 24.97 6.86
C ARG A 551 10.33 25.03 7.27
N TYR A 552 9.50 24.18 6.69
CA TYR A 552 8.10 24.06 7.03
C TYR A 552 7.82 22.71 7.69
N TYR A 553 7.35 22.77 8.92
CA TYR A 553 6.88 21.62 9.69
C TYR A 553 5.37 21.49 9.51
N VAL A 554 4.94 20.39 8.92
CA VAL A 554 3.51 20.03 8.83
C VAL A 554 3.23 18.90 9.80
N LYS A 555 2.13 19.04 10.55
CA LYS A 555 1.63 18.03 11.48
C LYS A 555 0.20 17.69 11.12
N LEU A 556 -0.12 16.40 11.09
CA LEU A 556 -1.47 15.86 11.04
C LEU A 556 -1.80 15.22 12.38
N TRP A 557 -3.06 15.32 12.84
CA TRP A 557 -3.47 14.62 14.05
C TRP A 557 -4.97 14.31 14.10
N THR A 558 -5.28 13.28 14.88
CA THR A 558 -6.60 13.03 15.46
C THR A 558 -6.56 13.44 16.93
N THR A 559 -7.55 13.06 17.72
CA THR A 559 -7.51 13.23 19.18
C THR A 559 -6.43 12.41 19.86
N THR A 560 -5.96 11.30 19.27
CA THR A 560 -5.09 10.32 19.93
C THR A 560 -3.80 9.99 19.17
N ALA A 561 -3.69 10.35 17.89
CA ALA A 561 -2.53 10.04 17.06
C ALA A 561 -2.08 11.27 16.28
N TYR A 562 -0.79 11.34 15.94
CA TYR A 562 -0.26 12.37 15.06
C TYR A 562 0.79 11.80 14.10
N ARG A 563 0.99 12.52 13.00
CA ARG A 563 2.08 12.32 12.03
C ARG A 563 2.66 13.68 11.69
N SER A 564 3.93 13.75 11.35
CA SER A 564 4.52 15.00 10.91
C SER A 564 5.66 14.79 9.93
N THR A 565 5.94 15.80 9.13
CA THR A 565 7.13 15.86 8.28
C THR A 565 7.69 17.28 8.24
N MET A 566 8.93 17.40 7.80
CA MET A 566 9.64 18.67 7.62
C MET A 566 9.98 18.83 6.14
N SER A 567 9.79 20.02 5.59
CA SER A 567 10.19 20.33 4.22
C SER A 567 11.71 20.35 4.07
N LEU A 568 12.14 20.37 2.80
CA LEU A 568 13.47 20.86 2.45
C LEU A 568 13.61 22.35 2.83
N PRO A 569 14.83 22.81 3.10
CA PRO A 569 15.08 24.22 3.37
C PRO A 569 14.81 25.10 2.17
N ILE A 570 14.36 26.33 2.44
CA ILE A 570 14.17 27.38 1.44
C ILE A 570 14.70 28.72 1.97
N VAL A 571 15.20 29.55 1.06
CA VAL A 571 15.66 30.92 1.34
C VAL A 571 14.84 31.87 0.49
N VAL A 572 14.17 32.83 1.12
CA VAL A 572 13.51 33.93 0.40
C VAL A 572 14.58 34.94 -0.02
N PRO A 573 14.64 35.35 -1.30
CA PRO A 573 15.58 36.36 -1.76
C PRO A 573 15.46 37.68 -0.99
N GLU A 574 16.58 38.37 -0.82
CA GLU A 574 16.62 39.71 -0.25
C GLU A 574 16.32 40.77 -1.32
N PRO A 575 15.78 41.94 -0.94
CA PRO A 575 15.71 43.10 -1.83
C PRO A 575 17.12 43.66 -2.09
N HIS A 576 17.22 44.75 -2.85
CA HIS A 576 18.50 45.44 -3.02
C HIS A 576 19.11 45.80 -1.64
N PRO A 577 20.45 45.76 -1.43
CA PRO A 577 21.05 45.94 -0.11
C PRO A 577 20.78 47.29 0.59
N THR A 578 20.18 48.25 -0.10
CA THR A 578 19.76 49.58 0.41
C THR A 578 18.26 49.66 0.71
N GLU A 579 17.51 48.60 0.41
CA GLU A 579 16.07 48.53 0.50
C GLU A 579 15.60 47.63 1.64
N ILE A 580 14.37 47.87 2.06
CA ILE A 580 13.60 47.01 2.96
C ILE A 580 12.30 46.61 2.27
N VAL A 581 11.67 45.55 2.76
CA VAL A 581 10.34 45.14 2.31
C VAL A 581 9.31 45.55 3.35
N LEU A 582 8.26 46.23 2.91
CA LEU A 582 7.12 46.62 3.73
C LEU A 582 5.88 45.87 3.25
N LYS A 583 5.17 45.24 4.17
CA LYS A 583 4.01 44.39 3.86
C LYS A 583 2.86 44.62 4.82
N ASP A 584 1.64 44.54 4.32
CA ASP A 584 0.46 44.33 5.17
C ASP A 584 0.28 42.81 5.39
N PRO A 585 0.50 42.28 6.61
CA PRO A 585 0.34 40.85 6.90
C PRO A 585 -1.11 40.37 6.79
N GLY A 586 -2.11 41.26 6.88
CA GLY A 586 -3.53 40.94 6.70
C GLY A 586 -4.00 40.99 5.24
N LEU A 587 -3.28 41.71 4.38
CA LEU A 587 -3.53 41.78 2.93
C LEU A 587 -2.20 41.77 2.15
N PRO A 588 -1.55 40.61 2.00
CA PRO A 588 -0.19 40.53 1.46
C PRO A 588 0.01 41.06 0.03
N ALA A 589 -1.08 41.23 -0.72
CA ALA A 589 -1.06 41.93 -2.00
C ALA A 589 -0.54 43.38 -1.85
N ARG A 590 -0.81 44.02 -0.71
CA ARG A 590 -0.23 45.31 -0.32
C ARG A 590 1.16 45.09 0.22
N GLN A 591 2.13 45.16 -0.69
CA GLN A 591 3.54 45.18 -0.35
C GLN A 591 4.32 46.06 -1.32
N THR A 592 5.43 46.61 -0.83
CA THR A 592 6.36 47.38 -1.65
C THR A 592 7.78 47.29 -1.08
N THR A 593 8.77 47.62 -1.89
CA THR A 593 10.13 47.91 -1.41
C THR A 593 10.33 49.41 -1.27
N ALA A 594 11.26 49.80 -0.41
CA ALA A 594 11.64 51.20 -0.26
C ALA A 594 13.11 51.33 0.15
N VAL A 595 13.80 52.31 -0.43
CA VAL A 595 15.19 52.60 -0.08
C VAL A 595 15.23 53.30 1.27
N VAL A 596 16.06 52.84 2.19
CA VAL A 596 16.28 53.55 3.46
C VAL A 596 17.31 54.64 3.23
N SER A 597 16.92 55.89 3.49
CA SER A 597 17.83 57.03 3.34
C SER A 597 19.04 56.93 4.26
N LYS A 598 20.12 57.65 3.94
CA LYS A 598 21.33 57.69 4.79
C LYS A 598 20.99 58.23 6.18
N GLY A 599 21.22 57.42 7.22
CA GLY A 599 20.84 57.75 8.60
C GLY A 599 19.33 57.65 8.86
N GLY A 600 18.56 57.12 7.91
CA GLY A 600 17.12 56.95 7.98
C GLY A 600 16.65 55.65 8.64
N GLN A 601 17.58 54.80 9.11
CA GLN A 601 17.23 53.68 9.97
C GLN A 601 16.65 54.20 11.30
N PRO A 602 15.58 53.56 11.83
CA PRO A 602 14.96 54.01 13.05
C PRO A 602 15.92 53.89 14.23
N THR A 603 16.15 54.99 14.94
CA THR A 603 16.81 54.94 16.25
C THR A 603 15.77 54.49 17.29
N TRP A 604 15.76 53.20 17.60
CA TRP A 604 14.79 52.64 18.52
C TRP A 604 14.96 53.16 19.95
N THR A 605 13.89 53.72 20.50
CA THR A 605 13.79 54.12 21.90
C THR A 605 12.76 53.28 22.64
N ARG A 606 13.09 52.81 23.85
CA ARG A 606 12.13 52.13 24.74
C ARG A 606 11.81 53.03 25.91
N ARG A 607 10.62 53.63 25.90
CA ARG A 607 10.18 54.56 26.95
C ARG A 607 9.93 53.78 28.25
N ALA A 608 10.46 54.28 29.36
CA ALA A 608 10.10 53.79 30.69
C ALA A 608 8.84 54.51 31.15
N ARG A 609 7.80 53.78 31.58
CA ARG A 609 6.71 54.39 32.34
C ARG A 609 7.24 54.70 33.74
N GLN A 610 7.61 55.96 33.96
CA GLN A 610 8.24 56.40 35.19
C GLN A 610 7.47 57.57 35.81
N GLY A 611 7.00 57.37 37.04
CA GLY A 611 6.52 58.44 37.91
C GLY A 611 7.68 58.99 38.74
N VAL A 612 7.96 60.29 38.62
CA VAL A 612 8.94 60.99 39.45
C VAL A 612 8.20 61.71 40.57
N ASN A 613 8.37 61.27 41.81
CA ASN A 613 7.76 61.90 42.99
C ASN A 613 8.81 62.73 43.75
N PRO A 614 8.89 64.05 43.51
CA PRO A 614 9.75 64.93 44.28
C PRO A 614 9.14 65.14 45.67
N VAL A 615 9.64 64.41 46.67
CA VAL A 615 9.21 64.56 48.08
C VAL A 615 9.95 65.74 48.71
N ARG A 616 9.19 66.72 49.24
CA ARG A 616 9.74 67.90 49.92
C ARG A 616 10.67 67.47 51.07
N GLY A 617 11.91 68.00 51.08
CA GLY A 617 12.94 67.65 52.06
C GLY A 617 13.90 66.54 51.63
N ARG A 618 13.72 65.93 50.44
CA ARG A 618 14.70 65.04 49.81
C ARG A 618 15.38 65.70 48.62
N ALA A 619 16.70 65.55 48.53
CA ALA A 619 17.49 65.97 47.36
C ALA A 619 17.36 64.99 46.17
N ARG A 620 16.86 63.77 46.40
CA ARG A 620 16.65 62.74 45.37
C ARG A 620 15.17 62.34 45.34
N PRO A 621 14.47 62.46 44.20
CA PRO A 621 13.07 62.08 44.08
C PRO A 621 12.91 60.56 44.24
N ILE A 622 11.70 60.12 44.63
CA ILE A 622 11.34 58.71 44.58
C ILE A 622 10.91 58.40 43.15
N ILE A 623 11.58 57.43 42.54
CA ILE A 623 11.27 56.95 41.21
C ILE A 623 10.40 55.69 41.33
N ILE A 624 9.21 55.72 40.75
CA ILE A 624 8.38 54.53 40.55
C ILE A 624 8.46 54.21 39.06
N SER A 625 9.15 53.12 38.72
CA SER A 625 9.30 52.65 37.34
C SER A 625 8.53 51.36 37.14
N ASP A 626 7.80 51.28 36.03
CA ASP A 626 7.24 50.03 35.50
C ASP A 626 8.16 49.46 34.40
N MET A 627 7.74 48.38 33.73
CA MET A 627 8.42 47.84 32.56
C MET A 627 8.51 48.90 31.43
N ARG A 628 9.61 48.85 30.66
CA ARG A 628 9.74 49.68 29.47
C ARG A 628 8.75 49.20 28.40
N THR A 629 8.14 50.15 27.70
CA THR A 629 7.20 49.86 26.59
C THR A 629 7.96 49.41 25.33
N SER A 630 7.20 49.08 24.27
CA SER A 630 7.75 48.67 22.97
C SER A 630 8.68 49.73 22.35
N ARG A 631 9.44 49.32 21.32
CA ARG A 631 10.34 50.23 20.60
C ARG A 631 9.53 51.25 19.81
N GLU A 632 9.90 52.52 19.95
CA GLU A 632 9.39 53.62 19.12
C GLU A 632 10.56 54.28 18.38
N GLY A 633 10.35 54.66 17.12
CA GLY A 633 11.36 55.31 16.29
C GLY A 633 10.74 55.99 15.08
N THR A 634 11.56 56.72 14.31
CA THR A 634 11.13 57.30 13.03
C THR A 634 12.06 56.78 11.94
N MET A 635 11.48 56.27 10.86
CA MET A 635 12.21 55.78 9.71
C MET A 635 12.07 56.77 8.55
N THR A 636 13.14 56.96 7.78
CA THR A 636 13.13 57.84 6.60
C THR A 636 13.41 57.04 5.33
N LEU A 637 12.41 56.94 4.47
CA LEU A 637 12.43 56.14 3.24
C LEU A 637 12.48 57.02 1.99
N ILE A 638 12.91 56.45 0.86
CA ILE A 638 12.91 57.09 -0.46
C ILE A 638 12.19 56.16 -1.45
N THR A 639 11.29 56.76 -2.24
CA THR A 639 10.67 56.14 -3.44
C THR A 639 11.12 56.90 -4.66
N GLU A 640 11.50 56.22 -5.75
CA GLU A 640 12.13 56.84 -6.92
C GLU A 640 11.16 57.02 -8.09
N THR A 641 10.23 56.08 -8.27
CA THR A 641 9.26 56.11 -9.37
C THR A 641 7.86 56.55 -8.92
N SER A 642 7.04 56.98 -9.88
CA SER A 642 5.61 57.27 -9.61
C SER A 642 4.82 56.01 -9.23
N GLU A 643 5.30 54.83 -9.65
CA GLU A 643 4.71 53.55 -9.28
C GLU A 643 5.03 53.20 -7.82
N ASP A 644 6.29 53.40 -7.39
CA ASP A 644 6.70 53.21 -5.99
C ASP A 644 5.92 54.13 -5.05
N LEU A 645 5.71 55.39 -5.46
CA LEU A 645 4.89 56.34 -4.71
C LEU A 645 3.45 55.87 -4.57
N ALA A 646 2.83 55.41 -5.66
CA ALA A 646 1.47 54.91 -5.63
C ALA A 646 1.36 53.63 -4.77
N ALA A 647 2.35 52.74 -4.86
CA ALA A 647 2.43 51.52 -4.06
C ALA A 647 2.61 51.82 -2.57
N MET A 648 3.44 52.80 -2.22
CA MET A 648 3.62 53.26 -0.85
C MET A 648 2.33 53.84 -0.27
N TRP A 649 1.62 54.70 -1.02
CA TRP A 649 0.31 55.19 -0.58
C TRP A 649 -0.71 54.06 -0.42
N TRP A 650 -0.79 53.15 -1.39
CA TRP A 650 -1.70 52.01 -1.33
C TRP A 650 -1.44 51.09 -0.12
N LEU A 651 -0.18 50.98 0.33
CA LEU A 651 0.22 50.27 1.53
C LEU A 651 -0.16 51.01 2.82
N LEU A 652 -0.01 52.33 2.86
CA LEU A 652 -0.16 53.16 4.08
C LEU A 652 -1.60 53.62 4.35
N GLU A 653 -2.40 53.86 3.31
CA GLU A 653 -3.80 54.33 3.39
C GLU A 653 -4.69 53.58 4.40
N PRO A 654 -4.60 52.24 4.55
CA PRO A 654 -5.48 51.49 5.45
C PRO A 654 -5.20 51.75 6.93
N GLY A 655 -4.00 52.23 7.29
CA GLY A 655 -3.56 52.35 8.69
C GLY A 655 -3.38 51.01 9.42
N ASN A 656 -3.25 49.91 8.68
CA ASN A 656 -3.01 48.58 9.24
C ASN A 656 -1.59 48.49 9.84
N ALA A 657 -1.40 47.56 10.78
CA ALA A 657 -0.05 47.22 11.23
C ALA A 657 0.73 46.59 10.08
N LEU A 658 1.96 47.06 9.85
CA LEU A 658 2.82 46.57 8.78
C LEU A 658 3.90 45.64 9.33
N LEU A 659 4.35 44.70 8.51
CA LEU A 659 5.57 43.95 8.72
C LEU A 659 6.71 44.65 7.96
N ILE A 660 7.75 45.04 8.69
CA ILE A 660 9.03 45.45 8.11
C ILE A 660 9.95 44.24 8.10
N GLN A 661 10.45 43.90 6.92
CA GLN A 661 11.48 42.88 6.77
C GLN A 661 12.80 43.49 6.34
N TRP A 662 13.84 43.17 7.10
CA TRP A 662 15.16 43.72 6.92
C TRP A 662 16.04 42.75 6.12
N PRO A 663 16.99 43.24 5.31
CA PRO A 663 18.06 42.40 4.80
C PRO A 663 18.82 41.77 5.97
N SER A 664 19.18 40.49 5.85
CA SER A 664 19.75 39.68 6.94
C SER A 664 21.05 40.26 7.53
N LEU A 665 21.83 40.98 6.71
CA LEU A 665 23.10 41.58 7.11
C LEU A 665 22.95 42.89 7.91
N TRP A 666 21.75 43.46 8.03
CA TRP A 666 21.54 44.72 8.73
C TRP A 666 21.51 44.58 10.26
N GLY A 667 21.41 43.35 10.78
CA GLY A 667 21.42 43.07 12.22
C GLY A 667 20.14 43.50 12.96
N GLU A 668 19.08 43.87 12.22
CA GLU A 668 17.74 44.12 12.74
C GLU A 668 16.83 42.92 12.46
N THR A 669 15.96 42.60 13.40
CA THR A 669 14.96 41.53 13.26
C THR A 669 13.70 42.07 12.60
N ASP A 670 13.05 41.25 11.77
CA ASP A 670 11.71 41.54 11.25
C ASP A 670 10.75 41.96 12.37
N VAL A 671 9.98 43.02 12.13
CA VAL A 671 9.20 43.69 13.18
C VAL A 671 7.84 44.13 12.66
N TYR A 672 6.81 43.95 13.50
CA TYR A 672 5.48 44.50 13.26
C TYR A 672 5.39 45.91 13.82
N VAL A 673 4.89 46.84 13.03
CA VAL A 673 4.82 48.26 13.40
C VAL A 673 3.44 48.84 13.13
N SER A 674 2.95 49.65 14.07
CA SER A 674 1.90 50.62 13.80
C SER A 674 2.55 51.89 13.26
N VAL A 675 2.08 52.36 12.12
CA VAL A 675 2.56 53.58 11.49
C VAL A 675 1.75 54.78 12.00
N GLY A 676 2.44 55.85 12.39
CA GLY A 676 1.82 57.13 12.79
C GLY A 676 1.55 58.04 11.58
N ASP A 677 1.46 59.35 11.82
CA ASP A 677 1.26 60.33 10.74
C ASP A 677 2.50 60.37 9.82
N VAL A 678 2.29 60.05 8.54
CA VAL A 678 3.36 59.99 7.54
C VAL A 678 3.49 61.33 6.81
N ALA A 679 4.72 61.80 6.62
CA ALA A 679 5.01 62.98 5.82
C ALA A 679 5.73 62.61 4.52
N GLU A 680 5.18 63.02 3.38
CA GLU A 680 5.78 62.93 2.05
C GLU A 680 6.41 64.30 1.67
N ALA A 681 7.67 64.31 1.21
CA ALA A 681 8.34 65.50 0.72
C ALA A 681 9.23 65.20 -0.50
N PRO A 682 9.46 66.14 -1.43
CA PRO A 682 10.46 65.95 -2.47
C PRO A 682 11.87 65.84 -1.86
N VAL A 683 12.72 64.96 -2.41
CA VAL A 683 14.12 64.82 -1.96
C VAL A 683 14.89 66.12 -2.17
N VAL A 684 14.62 66.81 -3.28
CA VAL A 684 15.13 68.14 -3.61
C VAL A 684 14.02 69.00 -4.18
N GLU A 685 14.05 70.31 -3.93
CA GLU A 685 13.05 71.28 -4.42
C GLU A 685 13.19 71.60 -5.92
N TYR A 686 13.55 70.61 -6.74
CA TYR A 686 13.62 70.72 -8.20
C TYR A 686 12.56 69.82 -8.83
N ALA A 687 11.65 70.41 -9.61
CA ALA A 687 10.42 69.77 -10.08
C ALA A 687 10.65 68.54 -10.99
N GLU A 688 11.83 68.40 -11.61
CA GLU A 688 12.13 67.23 -12.45
C GLU A 688 12.58 66.01 -11.63
N TYR A 689 13.02 66.19 -10.38
CA TYR A 689 13.27 65.05 -9.49
C TYR A 689 11.94 64.51 -8.96
N ARG A 690 11.67 63.26 -9.32
CA ARG A 690 10.44 62.56 -8.95
C ARG A 690 10.53 61.87 -7.61
N ASP A 691 11.75 61.71 -7.09
CA ASP A 691 12.01 61.04 -5.83
C ASP A 691 11.27 61.73 -4.66
N ARG A 692 10.78 60.91 -3.74
CA ARG A 692 10.06 61.34 -2.55
C ARG A 692 10.66 60.74 -1.30
N THR A 693 10.90 61.60 -0.32
CA THR A 693 11.30 61.25 1.04
C THR A 693 10.05 61.06 1.88
N TRP A 694 10.00 59.96 2.62
CA TRP A 694 8.92 59.62 3.53
C TRP A 694 9.44 59.62 4.96
N THR A 695 8.81 60.38 5.84
CA THR A 695 9.07 60.30 7.29
C THR A 695 7.96 59.47 7.92
N VAL A 696 8.33 58.29 8.42
CA VAL A 696 7.39 57.26 8.89
C VAL A 696 7.62 57.02 10.39
N PRO A 697 6.78 57.57 11.28
CA PRO A 697 6.82 57.25 12.71
C PRO A 697 6.37 55.80 12.94
N LEU A 698 7.14 55.04 13.70
CA LEU A 698 6.93 53.61 13.95
C LEU A 698 6.79 53.34 15.45
N THR A 699 5.76 52.59 15.81
CA THR A 699 5.62 51.95 17.12
C THR A 699 5.61 50.44 16.91
N GLU A 700 6.58 49.72 17.47
CA GLU A 700 6.58 48.25 17.46
C GLU A 700 5.34 47.73 18.20
N VAL A 701 4.64 46.80 17.56
CA VAL A 701 3.44 46.13 18.06
C VAL A 701 3.58 44.62 17.97
N ASP A 702 2.72 43.90 18.66
CA ASP A 702 2.63 42.45 18.48
C ASP A 702 2.12 42.10 17.08
N ARG A 703 2.44 40.88 16.63
CA ARG A 703 1.91 40.32 15.38
C ARG A 703 0.37 40.45 15.39
N PRO A 704 -0.24 41.13 14.41
CA PRO A 704 -1.68 41.37 14.41
C PRO A 704 -2.46 40.05 14.39
N ILE A 705 -3.57 40.02 15.12
CA ILE A 705 -4.50 38.89 15.17
C ILE A 705 -5.39 38.87 13.91
N GLY A 706 -5.81 37.68 13.47
CA GLY A 706 -6.67 37.51 12.30
C GLY A 706 -5.98 36.77 11.14
N GLY A 707 -6.72 36.50 10.07
CA GLY A 707 -6.19 35.81 8.89
C GLY A 707 -5.74 36.75 7.77
N ALA A 708 -5.02 36.20 6.81
CA ALA A 708 -4.69 36.88 5.56
C ALA A 708 -5.89 36.83 4.60
N THR A 709 -6.34 37.99 4.13
CA THR A 709 -7.48 38.12 3.22
C THR A 709 -7.01 38.18 1.76
N GLY A 710 -6.72 37.03 1.15
CA GLY A 710 -6.29 36.92 -0.25
C GLY A 710 -4.80 36.61 -0.44
N SER A 711 -4.36 36.61 -1.69
CA SER A 711 -3.00 36.24 -2.12
C SER A 711 -2.35 37.38 -2.91
N ALA A 712 -1.03 37.55 -2.77
CA ALA A 712 -0.24 38.47 -3.59
C ALA A 712 0.28 37.82 -4.90
N GLY A 713 0.21 36.49 -5.00
CA GLY A 713 0.69 35.70 -6.14
C GLY A 713 -0.42 35.10 -7.01
N ARG A 714 -1.61 34.85 -6.46
CA ARG A 714 -2.75 34.25 -7.18
C ARG A 714 -3.56 35.33 -7.89
N THR A 715 -3.72 35.19 -9.20
CA THR A 715 -4.51 36.09 -10.04
C THR A 715 -5.64 35.33 -10.74
N TRP A 716 -6.61 36.04 -11.33
CA TRP A 716 -7.61 35.41 -12.21
C TRP A 716 -6.98 34.71 -13.41
N GLN A 717 -5.80 35.16 -13.87
CA GLN A 717 -5.05 34.46 -14.90
C GLN A 717 -4.52 33.11 -14.40
N SER A 718 -4.08 33.03 -13.14
CA SER A 718 -3.68 31.77 -12.49
C SER A 718 -4.85 30.78 -12.46
N VAL A 719 -6.03 31.21 -12.03
CA VAL A 719 -7.25 30.37 -12.02
C VAL A 719 -7.59 29.86 -13.42
N THR A 720 -7.49 30.72 -14.44
CA THR A 720 -7.76 30.34 -15.83
C THR A 720 -6.71 29.40 -16.43
N THR A 721 -5.50 29.40 -15.88
CA THR A 721 -4.41 28.52 -16.33
C THR A 721 -4.48 27.15 -15.64
N GLU A 722 -4.88 27.13 -14.37
CA GLU A 722 -5.04 25.92 -13.56
C GLU A 722 -6.28 25.11 -13.94
N HIS A 723 -7.34 25.78 -14.41
CA HIS A 723 -8.62 25.16 -14.69
C HIS A 723 -9.04 25.33 -16.14
N SER A 724 -9.37 24.22 -16.78
CA SER A 724 -9.75 24.19 -18.19
C SER A 724 -11.09 24.89 -18.47
N ASP A 725 -11.98 24.91 -17.47
CA ASP A 725 -13.25 25.64 -17.50
C ASP A 725 -13.74 25.98 -16.09
N TYR A 726 -14.89 26.66 -16.02
CA TYR A 726 -15.48 27.07 -14.74
C TYR A 726 -16.15 25.92 -13.96
N LEU A 727 -16.49 24.81 -14.64
CA LEU A 727 -17.04 23.65 -13.97
C LEU A 727 -15.95 22.98 -13.11
N ASP A 728 -14.74 22.88 -13.65
CA ASP A 728 -13.56 22.40 -12.94
C ASP A 728 -13.31 23.23 -11.66
N VAL A 729 -13.30 24.57 -11.77
CA VAL A 729 -13.18 25.49 -10.61
C VAL A 729 -14.24 25.21 -9.53
N LEU A 730 -15.51 25.05 -9.93
CA LEU A 730 -16.62 24.79 -9.01
C LEU A 730 -16.55 23.39 -8.37
N THR A 731 -15.95 22.41 -9.06
CA THR A 731 -15.72 21.09 -8.48
C THR A 731 -14.50 21.06 -7.58
N THR A 732 -13.47 21.84 -7.87
CA THR A 732 -12.25 21.92 -7.05
C THR A 732 -12.50 22.68 -5.75
N TYR A 733 -13.14 23.86 -5.80
CA TYR A 733 -13.25 24.76 -4.64
C TYR A 733 -14.66 24.86 -4.07
N ALA A 734 -14.76 24.70 -2.74
CA ALA A 734 -16.03 24.80 -2.02
C ALA A 734 -16.51 26.25 -1.78
N SER A 735 -15.64 27.25 -1.92
CA SER A 735 -15.99 28.66 -1.70
C SER A 735 -15.19 29.63 -2.60
N TRP A 736 -15.71 30.84 -2.76
CA TRP A 736 -14.99 31.93 -3.44
C TRP A 736 -13.70 32.32 -2.74
N LEU A 737 -13.66 32.24 -1.41
CA LEU A 737 -12.42 32.46 -0.65
C LEU A 737 -11.39 31.37 -0.98
N GLY A 738 -11.85 30.14 -1.16
CA GLY A 738 -11.07 29.02 -1.71
C GLY A 738 -10.49 29.34 -3.08
N VAL A 739 -11.28 29.89 -4.00
CA VAL A 739 -10.80 30.32 -5.33
C VAL A 739 -9.75 31.43 -5.21
N TYR A 740 -9.96 32.42 -4.34
CA TYR A 740 -9.03 33.54 -4.15
C TYR A 740 -7.71 33.17 -3.46
N THR A 741 -7.70 32.10 -2.66
CA THR A 741 -6.54 31.72 -1.83
C THR A 741 -5.86 30.42 -2.27
N GLY A 742 -6.57 29.54 -2.99
CA GLY A 742 -6.10 28.19 -3.34
C GLY A 742 -6.13 27.17 -2.19
N VAL A 743 -6.59 27.55 -0.99
CA VAL A 743 -6.45 26.77 0.25
C VAL A 743 -7.56 25.72 0.42
N GLU A 744 -8.75 25.93 -0.15
CA GLU A 744 -9.94 25.07 0.06
C GLU A 744 -10.24 24.17 -1.15
N GLY A 745 -9.21 23.53 -1.71
CA GLY A 745 -9.34 22.55 -2.79
C GLY A 745 -9.70 21.14 -2.28
N THR A 746 -10.50 20.41 -3.06
CA THR A 746 -10.88 19.00 -2.83
C THR A 746 -9.75 18.01 -3.14
#